data_AF-A0A9R0A155-F1
#
_entry.id   AF-A0A9R0A155-F1
#
_cell.length_a   1.000
_cell.length_b   1.000
_cell.length_c   1.000
_cell.angle_alpha   90.00
_cell.angle_beta   90.00
_cell.angle_gamma   90.00
#
_symmetry.space_group_name_H-M   'P 1'
#
loop_
_entity.id
_entity.type
_entity.pdbx_description
1 polymer ?
#
loop_
_entity_poly.entity_id
_entity_poly.type
_entity_poly.pdbx_seq_one_letter_code
_entity_poly.pdbx_strand_id
1 'polypeptide(L)'
;MFNVQLRILYIMCLITTLKGTLKEARKSGKIYIQQWRTYDPASHLVGNNPGEFGGFARRLSDEEWLRFEAEERAFRKTLDTKLIDDRQRITYTGTDPTQWNKLMAILNGIYHKNGTFSAHNRNGRPYGIPLLKYTVRILNKLPNTDKPPTDRTPEALTEWIEKQFRFMREVIQPALNRTTRTQQKRLPRKVICGDQLTRPIQLRTGIKTGCPWSAVNFILALNQWLKWLCLCSSSHIRSPNPVQAYADDVQVSSRDEKVIKTMLSHTDKFMRWSGLEVKNTKCAVFYERRSGGNRWYQAKKDKPPSFSIMGNEIKVYACHETYCYIGHRFNIAGEWEEQIHELSSEYCTRLDMVDSSPLPVAMKLQAIREIALSKIQHLFANIHIPKCILNELNNKTVSLARRWIGLNTHLTRDVLFHRSREGGLGVPHIEWVYTAARISNLLRMLNNDDAAVRELARASLLLHLGKRKVPLCILDDASFLGFRRKPSGKLDTNTPGFGVCSDWLDLNDLCNRANIQLRWRNIAGQSVEANENICTDPTITAEATITTDDNIQLLDTQNIRRTIIDHFHLRMIQHWTGLRLQGQLACLPCADQNLSHTVLKNTALQDDIYRFTIKARLQVLPTKSNLAIWFPSAHEPFCLQHYSRQRETIAHILNGCSAYKGLYIARHDRIVALSAKELRDNVSHTTIHCNEKIKTDWFPLSHEQCVTLGNCYKSLTKYTGYICN
;
A
#
# COMPACT_ATOMS: atom_id res chain seq x y z
N MET A 1 -21.57 16.74 3.07
CA MET A 1 -20.20 16.23 2.77
C MET A 1 -20.20 14.83 2.14
N PHE A 2 -20.75 13.79 2.77
CA PHE A 2 -20.68 12.39 2.29
C PHE A 2 -21.35 12.05 0.94
N ASN A 3 -22.30 12.85 0.45
CA ASN A 3 -23.04 12.56 -0.80
C ASN A 3 -22.22 12.87 -2.08
N VAL A 4 -21.22 13.76 -1.98
CA VAL A 4 -20.34 14.14 -3.09
C VAL A 4 -19.19 13.12 -3.26
N GLN A 5 -18.65 12.60 -2.15
CA GLN A 5 -17.66 11.51 -2.16
C GLN A 5 -18.20 10.24 -2.85
N LEU A 6 -19.49 9.93 -2.64
CA LEU A 6 -20.19 8.80 -3.27
C LEU A 6 -20.35 8.96 -4.80
N ARG A 7 -20.53 10.19 -5.28
CA ARG A 7 -20.66 10.50 -6.73
C ARG A 7 -19.32 10.44 -7.46
N ILE A 8 -18.22 10.71 -6.77
CA ILE A 8 -16.87 10.64 -7.33
C ILE A 8 -16.38 9.19 -7.36
N LEU A 9 -16.68 8.40 -6.32
CA LEU A 9 -16.45 6.95 -6.30
C LEU A 9 -17.18 6.23 -7.47
N TYR A 10 -18.37 6.73 -7.82
CA TYR A 10 -19.18 6.24 -8.94
C TYR A 10 -18.54 6.48 -10.32
N ILE A 11 -18.03 7.70 -10.58
CA ILE A 11 -17.34 8.04 -11.84
C ILE A 11 -16.01 7.26 -11.96
N MET A 12 -15.29 7.07 -10.85
CA MET A 12 -14.06 6.29 -10.81
C MET A 12 -14.29 4.80 -11.14
N CYS A 13 -15.38 4.19 -10.65
CA CYS A 13 -15.72 2.80 -10.98
C CYS A 13 -16.06 2.62 -12.47
N LEU A 14 -16.76 3.58 -13.09
CA LEU A 14 -17.09 3.54 -14.51
C LEU A 14 -15.84 3.59 -15.40
N ILE A 15 -14.90 4.49 -15.10
CA ILE A 15 -13.63 4.65 -15.84
C ILE A 15 -12.74 3.40 -15.69
N THR A 16 -12.71 2.79 -14.51
CA THR A 16 -11.89 1.61 -14.22
C THR A 16 -12.44 0.37 -14.94
N THR A 17 -13.77 0.25 -15.00
CA THR A 17 -14.46 -0.83 -15.72
C THR A 17 -14.21 -0.71 -17.24
N LEU A 18 -14.34 0.49 -17.80
CA LEU A 18 -14.07 0.77 -19.21
C LEU A 18 -12.60 0.48 -19.58
N LYS A 19 -11.64 0.87 -18.74
CA LYS A 19 -10.21 0.55 -18.93
C LYS A 19 -9.93 -0.95 -18.86
N GLY A 20 -10.61 -1.67 -17.97
CA GLY A 20 -10.51 -3.14 -17.85
C GLY A 20 -10.99 -3.85 -19.11
N THR A 21 -12.18 -3.48 -19.61
CA THR A 21 -12.73 -4.02 -20.88
C THR A 21 -11.88 -3.66 -22.10
N LEU A 22 -11.29 -2.46 -22.14
CA LEU A 22 -10.36 -2.04 -23.21
C LEU A 22 -9.03 -2.80 -23.20
N LYS A 23 -8.52 -3.16 -22.00
CA LYS A 23 -7.27 -3.90 -21.84
C LYS A 23 -7.43 -5.38 -22.26
N GLU A 24 -8.59 -5.97 -21.96
CA GLU A 24 -8.99 -7.31 -22.44
C GLU A 24 -9.27 -7.32 -23.95
N ALA A 25 -9.92 -6.28 -24.49
CA ALA A 25 -10.14 -6.14 -25.94
C ALA A 25 -8.84 -5.98 -26.74
N ARG A 26 -7.84 -5.25 -26.21
CA ARG A 26 -6.51 -5.12 -26.83
C ARG A 26 -5.68 -6.40 -26.80
N LYS A 27 -5.85 -7.24 -25.78
CA LYS A 27 -5.17 -8.54 -25.69
C LYS A 27 -5.80 -9.60 -26.61
N SER A 28 -7.10 -9.50 -26.88
CA SER A 28 -7.87 -10.51 -27.63
C SER A 28 -8.10 -10.15 -29.10
N GLY A 29 -7.92 -8.90 -29.51
CA GLY A 29 -7.99 -8.45 -30.91
C GLY A 29 -9.36 -8.53 -31.57
N LYS A 30 -10.46 -8.75 -30.83
CA LYS A 30 -11.81 -8.93 -31.39
C LYS A 30 -12.89 -8.30 -30.48
N ILE A 31 -13.85 -7.59 -31.08
CA ILE A 31 -15.09 -7.12 -30.43
C ILE A 31 -16.29 -7.68 -31.21
N TYR A 32 -17.29 -8.21 -30.49
CA TYR A 32 -18.52 -8.76 -31.08
C TYR A 32 -19.73 -7.93 -30.65
N ILE A 33 -20.69 -7.69 -31.56
CA ILE A 33 -22.01 -7.14 -31.21
C ILE A 33 -22.88 -8.28 -30.65
N GLN A 34 -23.39 -8.11 -29.42
CA GLN A 34 -24.61 -8.83 -28.99
C GLN A 34 -25.82 -7.98 -29.36
N GLN A 35 -26.68 -8.48 -30.26
CA GLN A 35 -27.95 -7.82 -30.58
C GLN A 35 -29.00 -8.06 -29.48
N TRP A 36 -29.80 -7.03 -29.22
CA TRP A 36 -31.00 -7.07 -28.37
C TRP A 36 -32.20 -7.59 -29.18
N ARG A 37 -33.10 -8.36 -28.55
CA ARG A 37 -34.48 -8.52 -29.04
C ARG A 37 -35.51 -8.06 -28.00
N THR A 38 -36.42 -7.21 -28.45
CA THR A 38 -37.82 -7.18 -28.01
C THR A 38 -38.50 -8.42 -28.59
N TYR A 39 -39.16 -9.23 -27.76
CA TYR A 39 -39.94 -10.37 -28.25
C TYR A 39 -41.36 -9.90 -28.57
N ASP A 40 -41.76 -10.02 -29.83
CA ASP A 40 -43.15 -9.93 -30.29
C ASP A 40 -43.70 -11.37 -30.40
N PRO A 41 -44.87 -11.73 -29.82
CA PRO A 41 -45.29 -13.12 -29.69
C PRO A 41 -45.85 -13.80 -30.95
N ALA A 42 -45.90 -13.13 -32.10
CA ALA A 42 -46.62 -13.66 -33.28
C ALA A 42 -45.69 -13.98 -34.45
N SER A 43 -45.21 -15.22 -34.54
CA SER A 43 -44.99 -15.94 -35.81
C SER A 43 -44.51 -17.37 -35.51
N HIS A 44 -45.43 -18.31 -35.67
CA HIS A 44 -45.16 -19.74 -35.67
C HIS A 44 -44.89 -20.23 -37.10
N LEU A 45 -44.01 -21.24 -37.19
CA LEU A 45 -43.85 -22.27 -38.24
C LEU A 45 -43.10 -21.88 -39.53
N VAL A 46 -41.97 -22.55 -39.81
CA VAL A 46 -41.81 -23.71 -40.73
C VAL A 46 -40.31 -23.94 -40.99
N GLY A 47 -39.85 -25.21 -40.96
CA GLY A 47 -38.69 -25.67 -41.75
C GLY A 47 -37.42 -26.05 -40.98
N ASN A 48 -37.12 -27.35 -40.99
CA ASN A 48 -35.85 -27.94 -40.57
C ASN A 48 -34.68 -27.50 -41.48
N ASN A 49 -33.56 -27.06 -40.88
CA ASN A 49 -32.19 -27.46 -41.28
C ASN A 49 -31.16 -27.01 -40.21
N PRO A 50 -30.09 -27.79 -39.98
CA PRO A 50 -29.02 -27.43 -39.04
C PRO A 50 -28.06 -26.43 -39.72
N GLY A 51 -28.42 -25.15 -39.70
CA GLY A 51 -27.63 -24.07 -40.30
C GLY A 51 -27.02 -23.13 -39.26
N GLU A 52 -25.70 -23.17 -39.14
CA GLU A 52 -24.78 -22.10 -38.70
C GLU A 52 -25.13 -21.27 -37.44
N PHE A 53 -24.39 -21.54 -36.35
CA PHE A 53 -24.27 -20.68 -35.16
C PHE A 53 -23.56 -19.33 -35.41
N GLY A 54 -23.39 -18.90 -36.67
CA GLY A 54 -22.68 -17.67 -37.05
C GLY A 54 -23.44 -16.35 -36.79
N GLY A 55 -24.74 -16.42 -36.46
CA GLY A 55 -25.61 -15.24 -36.37
C GLY A 55 -25.61 -14.48 -35.02
N PHE A 56 -25.07 -15.03 -33.94
CA PHE A 56 -25.22 -14.44 -32.58
C PHE A 56 -24.12 -13.46 -32.17
N ALA A 57 -23.14 -13.27 -33.05
CA ALA A 57 -22.02 -12.36 -32.87
C ALA A 57 -21.50 -11.95 -34.25
N ARG A 58 -22.13 -10.96 -34.88
CA ARG A 58 -21.63 -10.40 -36.14
C ARG A 58 -20.39 -9.55 -35.85
N ARG A 59 -19.30 -9.87 -36.55
CA ARG A 59 -18.12 -9.01 -36.64
C ARG A 59 -18.56 -7.68 -37.28
N LEU A 60 -18.17 -6.56 -36.67
CA LEU A 60 -18.42 -5.23 -37.25
C LEU A 60 -17.87 -5.23 -38.69
N SER A 61 -18.69 -4.79 -39.65
CA SER A 61 -18.24 -4.57 -41.03
C SER A 61 -17.19 -3.46 -41.07
N ASP A 62 -16.35 -3.42 -42.10
CA ASP A 62 -15.27 -2.42 -42.18
C ASP A 62 -15.80 -0.98 -42.14
N GLU A 63 -16.99 -0.74 -42.68
CA GLU A 63 -17.67 0.55 -42.63
C GLU A 63 -18.19 0.91 -41.22
N GLU A 64 -18.70 -0.07 -40.47
CA GLU A 64 -19.08 0.10 -39.06
C GLU A 64 -17.85 0.22 -38.15
N TRP A 65 -16.74 -0.40 -38.53
CA TRP A 65 -15.47 -0.29 -37.83
C TRP A 65 -14.84 1.07 -38.06
N LEU A 66 -14.90 1.59 -39.29
CA LEU A 66 -14.54 2.97 -39.62
C LEU A 66 -15.44 3.99 -38.90
N ARG A 67 -16.74 3.71 -38.76
CA ARG A 67 -17.68 4.58 -38.04
C ARG A 67 -17.47 4.53 -36.52
N PHE A 68 -17.22 3.36 -35.96
CA PHE A 68 -16.83 3.18 -34.56
C PHE A 68 -15.47 3.82 -34.26
N GLU A 69 -14.48 3.68 -35.15
CA GLU A 69 -13.21 4.39 -35.05
C GLU A 69 -13.40 5.90 -35.24
N ALA A 70 -14.31 6.37 -36.09
CA ALA A 70 -14.59 7.78 -36.26
C ALA A 70 -15.28 8.37 -35.01
N GLU A 71 -16.22 7.64 -34.40
CA GLU A 71 -16.89 8.01 -33.15
C GLU A 71 -15.95 7.88 -31.93
N GLU A 72 -15.06 6.88 -31.90
CA GLU A 72 -13.99 6.71 -30.91
C GLU A 72 -12.92 7.79 -31.04
N ARG A 73 -12.57 8.20 -32.28
CA ARG A 73 -11.63 9.28 -32.59
C ARG A 73 -12.27 10.65 -32.34
N ALA A 74 -13.59 10.79 -32.50
CA ALA A 74 -14.36 11.95 -32.08
C ALA A 74 -14.45 12.04 -30.54
N PHE A 75 -14.74 10.93 -29.86
CA PHE A 75 -14.76 10.85 -28.40
C PHE A 75 -13.36 11.04 -27.80
N ARG A 76 -12.30 10.47 -28.41
CA ARG A 76 -10.91 10.80 -28.11
C ARG A 76 -10.62 12.27 -28.37
N LYS A 77 -11.02 12.86 -29.50
CA LYS A 77 -10.88 14.32 -29.73
C LYS A 77 -11.58 15.16 -28.67
N THR A 78 -12.70 14.72 -28.09
CA THR A 78 -13.33 15.40 -26.94
C THR A 78 -12.54 15.24 -25.63
N LEU A 79 -11.63 14.28 -25.56
CA LEU A 79 -10.75 13.98 -24.43
C LEU A 79 -9.28 14.39 -24.66
N ASP A 80 -8.87 14.66 -25.90
CA ASP A 80 -7.48 14.87 -26.34
C ASP A 80 -7.16 16.37 -26.44
N THR A 81 -6.27 16.79 -25.55
CA THR A 81 -5.92 18.17 -25.23
C THR A 81 -4.83 18.73 -26.14
N LYS A 82 -5.08 18.85 -27.46
CA LYS A 82 -4.14 19.53 -28.38
C LYS A 82 -4.84 20.38 -29.43
N LEU A 83 -5.18 21.60 -29.02
CA LEU A 83 -5.19 22.81 -29.86
C LEU A 83 -4.94 23.99 -28.93
N ILE A 84 -3.74 24.03 -28.36
CA ILE A 84 -3.10 25.26 -27.90
C ILE A 84 -1.65 25.09 -28.32
N ASP A 85 -1.28 25.72 -29.43
CA ASP A 85 0.13 25.85 -29.78
C ASP A 85 0.68 27.16 -29.22
N ASP A 86 1.94 27.01 -28.86
CA ASP A 86 3.02 27.96 -28.74
C ASP A 86 3.15 28.94 -27.57
N ARG A 87 4.27 28.69 -26.85
CA ARG A 87 5.03 29.56 -25.93
C ARG A 87 4.55 29.66 -24.48
N GLN A 88 4.55 28.54 -23.78
CA GLN A 88 5.33 28.37 -22.54
C GLN A 88 5.43 26.88 -22.20
N ARG A 89 6.65 26.33 -22.35
CA ARG A 89 6.99 24.94 -22.02
C ARG A 89 6.89 24.72 -20.50
N ILE A 90 5.97 23.86 -20.07
CA ILE A 90 6.24 22.91 -18.99
C ILE A 90 5.88 21.52 -19.50
N THR A 91 6.89 20.80 -19.95
CA THR A 91 6.82 19.36 -20.24
C THR A 91 6.63 18.59 -18.94
N TYR A 92 5.68 17.66 -18.89
CA TYR A 92 5.72 16.58 -17.91
C TYR A 92 5.10 15.28 -18.43
N THR A 93 5.92 14.25 -18.48
CA THR A 93 5.58 12.87 -18.81
C THR A 93 5.49 12.08 -17.50
N GLY A 94 4.28 11.76 -17.04
CA GLY A 94 4.11 10.96 -15.83
C GLY A 94 2.66 10.61 -15.49
N THR A 95 2.45 9.33 -15.17
CA THR A 95 1.20 8.68 -14.77
C THR A 95 0.88 8.89 -13.28
N ASP A 96 0.57 10.11 -12.85
CA ASP A 96 0.34 10.43 -11.43
C ASP A 96 -1.14 10.71 -11.06
N PRO A 97 -1.75 9.96 -10.12
CA PRO A 97 -3.11 10.18 -9.59
C PRO A 97 -3.27 11.41 -8.66
N THR A 98 -2.22 12.18 -8.34
CA THR A 98 -2.30 13.37 -7.45
C THR A 98 -3.22 14.50 -7.90
N GLN A 99 -3.51 14.65 -9.20
CA GLN A 99 -4.46 15.67 -9.68
C GLN A 99 -5.91 15.39 -9.23
N TRP A 100 -6.27 14.12 -9.04
CA TRP A 100 -7.57 13.73 -8.49
C TRP A 100 -7.69 14.05 -7.00
N ASN A 101 -6.60 13.93 -6.25
CA ASN A 101 -6.55 14.33 -4.84
C ASN A 101 -6.68 15.86 -4.68
N LYS A 102 -6.09 16.65 -5.59
CA LYS A 102 -6.32 18.10 -5.65
C LYS A 102 -7.79 18.40 -5.98
N LEU A 103 -8.40 17.72 -6.95
CA LEU A 103 -9.83 17.88 -7.26
C LEU A 103 -10.74 17.55 -6.05
N MET A 104 -10.41 16.49 -5.31
CA MET A 104 -11.14 16.06 -4.11
C MET A 104 -11.02 17.06 -2.95
N ALA A 105 -9.85 17.67 -2.76
CA ALA A 105 -9.67 18.74 -1.79
C ALA A 105 -10.51 19.99 -2.14
N ILE A 106 -10.66 20.28 -3.43
CA ILE A 106 -11.42 21.44 -3.96
C ILE A 106 -12.93 21.25 -3.78
N LEU A 107 -13.46 20.05 -4.09
CA LEU A 107 -14.89 19.73 -3.95
C LEU A 107 -15.32 19.55 -2.49
N ASN A 108 -14.40 19.16 -1.60
CA ASN A 108 -14.64 19.14 -0.15
C ASN A 108 -14.58 20.53 0.49
N GLY A 109 -13.91 21.50 -0.15
CA GLY A 109 -13.78 22.87 0.36
C GLY A 109 -15.11 23.62 0.41
N ILE A 110 -15.95 23.52 -0.64
CA ILE A 110 -17.21 24.26 -0.78
C ILE A 110 -18.22 23.81 0.31
N TYR A 111 -18.52 24.70 1.25
CA TYR A 111 -19.30 24.41 2.46
C TYR A 111 -20.81 24.31 2.19
N HIS A 112 -21.52 23.52 3.02
CA HIS A 112 -22.97 23.29 2.96
C HIS A 112 -23.62 23.72 4.28
N LYS A 113 -24.35 24.83 4.29
CA LYS A 113 -25.20 25.25 5.43
C LYS A 113 -26.65 25.32 4.95
N ASN A 114 -27.58 24.71 5.69
CA ASN A 114 -29.03 24.81 5.46
C ASN A 114 -29.55 24.44 4.06
N GLY A 115 -28.83 23.56 3.33
CA GLY A 115 -29.29 23.09 2.02
C GLY A 115 -28.88 23.97 0.83
N THR A 116 -28.11 25.04 1.07
CA THR A 116 -27.48 25.88 0.04
C THR A 116 -25.95 25.75 0.11
N PHE A 117 -25.30 25.77 -1.06
CA PHE A 117 -23.84 25.82 -1.15
C PHE A 117 -23.39 27.27 -0.86
N SER A 118 -22.18 27.45 -0.34
CA SER A 118 -21.60 28.78 -0.14
C SER A 118 -20.21 28.85 -0.78
N ALA A 119 -20.00 29.85 -1.63
CA ALA A 119 -18.71 30.16 -2.26
C ALA A 119 -17.72 30.89 -1.34
N HIS A 120 -18.00 30.91 -0.04
CA HIS A 120 -17.13 31.46 0.97
C HIS A 120 -16.54 30.32 1.82
N ASN A 121 -15.31 30.51 2.29
CA ASN A 121 -14.70 29.66 3.29
C ASN A 121 -15.45 29.80 4.65
N ARG A 122 -15.15 28.92 5.63
CA ARG A 122 -15.81 28.93 6.95
C ARG A 122 -15.69 30.27 7.70
N ASN A 123 -14.74 31.10 7.31
CA ASN A 123 -14.42 32.43 7.83
C ASN A 123 -14.93 33.59 6.95
N GLY A 124 -15.80 33.33 5.96
CA GLY A 124 -16.56 34.37 5.25
C GLY A 124 -15.85 35.08 4.08
N ARG A 125 -14.68 34.61 3.64
CA ARG A 125 -13.97 35.10 2.44
C ARG A 125 -14.26 34.21 1.20
N PRO A 126 -14.39 34.79 0.00
CA PRO A 126 -14.70 34.02 -1.21
C PRO A 126 -13.56 33.06 -1.59
N TYR A 127 -13.90 31.93 -2.24
CA TYR A 127 -12.89 31.05 -2.84
C TYR A 127 -12.14 31.81 -3.94
N GLY A 128 -10.81 31.59 -4.03
CA GLY A 128 -9.98 32.26 -5.01
C GLY A 128 -10.48 32.04 -6.45
N ILE A 129 -10.50 33.11 -7.26
CA ILE A 129 -10.89 33.12 -8.68
C ILE A 129 -10.30 31.97 -9.52
N PRO A 130 -9.03 31.53 -9.33
CA PRO A 130 -8.48 30.38 -10.05
C PRO A 130 -9.24 29.07 -9.81
N LEU A 131 -9.80 28.90 -8.60
CA LEU A 131 -10.56 27.72 -8.19
C LEU A 131 -11.92 27.66 -8.89
N LEU A 132 -12.64 28.79 -8.89
CA LEU A 132 -13.95 28.91 -9.55
C LEU A 132 -13.82 28.73 -11.06
N LYS A 133 -12.78 29.31 -11.67
CA LYS A 133 -12.46 29.09 -13.09
C LYS A 133 -12.15 27.63 -13.40
N TYR A 134 -11.50 26.90 -12.51
CA TYR A 134 -11.22 25.47 -12.68
C TYR A 134 -12.48 24.59 -12.56
N THR A 135 -13.35 24.87 -11.59
CA THR A 135 -14.64 24.17 -11.41
C THR A 135 -15.57 24.37 -12.60
N VAL A 136 -15.66 25.59 -13.14
CA VAL A 136 -16.41 25.90 -14.37
C VAL A 136 -15.88 25.10 -15.56
N ARG A 137 -14.56 24.97 -15.66
CA ARG A 137 -13.89 24.23 -16.75
C ARG A 137 -14.19 22.73 -16.73
N ILE A 138 -14.57 22.18 -15.58
CA ILE A 138 -14.96 20.77 -15.43
C ILE A 138 -16.44 20.57 -15.67
N LEU A 139 -17.30 21.43 -15.10
CA LEU A 139 -18.74 21.33 -15.27
C LEU A 139 -19.17 21.54 -16.72
N ASN A 140 -18.47 22.40 -17.48
CA ASN A 140 -18.69 22.57 -18.92
C ASN A 140 -18.36 21.34 -19.79
N LYS A 141 -17.75 20.30 -19.20
CA LYS A 141 -17.50 19.03 -19.91
C LYS A 141 -18.67 18.06 -19.78
N LEU A 142 -19.72 18.42 -19.05
CA LEU A 142 -20.94 17.64 -18.95
C LEU A 142 -21.88 18.02 -20.12
N PRO A 143 -22.50 17.04 -20.80
CA PRO A 143 -23.14 17.25 -22.10
C PRO A 143 -24.43 18.08 -22.10
N ASN A 144 -24.97 18.47 -20.93
CA ASN A 144 -26.29 19.12 -20.80
C ASN A 144 -26.30 20.33 -19.84
N THR A 145 -25.21 21.09 -19.76
CA THR A 145 -25.15 22.27 -18.88
C THR A 145 -25.19 23.57 -19.71
N ASP A 146 -26.06 24.52 -19.33
CA ASP A 146 -26.08 25.90 -19.87
C ASP A 146 -24.65 26.47 -19.94
N LYS A 147 -24.31 27.26 -20.97
CA LYS A 147 -22.99 27.90 -21.07
C LYS A 147 -22.68 28.76 -19.83
N PRO A 148 -21.41 28.86 -19.40
CA PRO A 148 -21.06 29.66 -18.23
C PRO A 148 -21.30 31.15 -18.52
N PRO A 149 -21.58 31.96 -17.49
CA PRO A 149 -21.76 33.40 -17.67
C PRO A 149 -20.48 34.03 -18.23
N THR A 150 -20.68 35.05 -19.09
CA THR A 150 -19.60 35.84 -19.71
C THR A 150 -18.84 36.66 -18.67
N ASP A 151 -19.57 37.17 -17.67
CA ASP A 151 -18.97 37.74 -16.47
C ASP A 151 -18.37 36.63 -15.59
N ARG A 152 -17.07 36.75 -15.29
CA ARG A 152 -16.29 35.77 -14.53
C ARG A 152 -16.02 36.21 -13.10
N THR A 153 -16.85 37.11 -12.58
CA THR A 153 -16.91 37.43 -11.16
C THR A 153 -17.16 36.15 -10.32
N PRO A 154 -16.57 36.06 -9.11
CA PRO A 154 -16.80 34.94 -8.22
C PRO A 154 -18.28 34.63 -8.00
N GLU A 155 -19.11 35.66 -7.90
CA GLU A 155 -20.54 35.60 -7.61
C GLU A 155 -21.32 35.00 -8.80
N ALA A 156 -21.10 35.50 -10.03
CA ALA A 156 -21.77 34.99 -11.23
C ALA A 156 -21.38 33.53 -11.54
N LEU A 157 -20.10 33.17 -11.37
CA LEU A 157 -19.64 31.79 -11.54
C LEU A 157 -20.23 30.86 -10.50
N THR A 158 -20.40 31.34 -9.27
CA THR A 158 -20.98 30.56 -8.16
C THR A 158 -22.44 30.23 -8.44
N GLU A 159 -23.24 31.23 -8.83
CA GLU A 159 -24.66 31.04 -9.11
C GLU A 159 -24.88 30.04 -10.26
N TRP A 160 -24.07 30.14 -11.32
CA TRP A 160 -24.11 29.17 -12.41
C TRP A 160 -23.72 27.76 -11.96
N ILE A 161 -22.65 27.60 -11.16
CA ILE A 161 -22.23 26.30 -10.61
C ILE A 161 -23.38 25.66 -9.79
N GLU A 162 -24.07 26.44 -8.96
CA GLU A 162 -25.19 25.95 -8.16
C GLU A 162 -26.36 25.45 -9.00
N LYS A 163 -26.69 26.16 -10.09
CA LYS A 163 -27.72 25.75 -11.04
C LYS A 163 -27.40 24.39 -11.66
N GLN A 164 -26.14 24.13 -12.01
CA GLN A 164 -25.71 22.84 -12.57
C GLN A 164 -25.82 21.70 -11.55
N PHE A 165 -25.45 21.95 -10.29
CA PHE A 165 -25.58 20.94 -9.24
C PHE A 165 -27.04 20.61 -8.91
N ARG A 166 -27.95 21.60 -9.01
CA ARG A 166 -29.40 21.39 -8.83
C ARG A 166 -29.98 20.50 -9.94
N PHE A 167 -29.65 20.77 -11.21
CA PHE A 167 -30.06 19.93 -12.34
C PHE A 167 -29.60 18.47 -12.20
N MET A 168 -28.34 18.24 -11.80
CA MET A 168 -27.84 16.89 -11.54
C MET A 168 -28.58 16.17 -10.40
N ARG A 169 -29.09 16.91 -9.41
CA ARG A 169 -29.81 16.36 -8.26
C ARG A 169 -31.27 16.05 -8.58
N GLU A 170 -31.95 16.93 -9.32
CA GLU A 170 -33.40 16.85 -9.55
C GLU A 170 -33.77 16.07 -10.82
N VAL A 171 -32.90 16.05 -11.83
CA VAL A 171 -33.21 15.41 -13.12
C VAL A 171 -32.42 14.11 -13.30
N ILE A 172 -31.11 14.15 -13.11
CA ILE A 172 -30.24 13.00 -13.40
C ILE A 172 -30.34 11.91 -12.33
N GLN A 173 -30.35 12.28 -11.04
CA GLN A 173 -30.45 11.30 -9.94
C GLN A 173 -31.77 10.49 -9.97
N PRO A 174 -32.95 11.10 -10.16
CA PRO A 174 -34.21 10.36 -10.23
C PRO A 174 -34.34 9.56 -11.52
N ALA A 175 -33.85 10.08 -12.66
CA ALA A 175 -33.81 9.36 -13.92
C ALA A 175 -32.96 8.08 -13.79
N LEU A 176 -31.75 8.18 -13.21
CA LEU A 176 -30.87 7.03 -12.97
C LEU A 176 -31.46 6.01 -11.98
N ASN A 177 -32.16 6.47 -10.94
CA ASN A 177 -32.88 5.60 -10.01
C ASN A 177 -34.05 4.86 -10.69
N ARG A 178 -34.66 5.44 -11.73
CA ARG A 178 -35.65 4.76 -12.59
C ARG A 178 -34.95 3.75 -13.51
N THR A 179 -33.81 4.11 -14.11
CA THR A 179 -33.06 3.22 -15.03
C THR A 179 -32.51 1.98 -14.33
N THR A 180 -32.04 2.10 -13.08
CA THR A 180 -31.55 0.97 -12.25
C THR A 180 -32.66 0.01 -11.84
N ARG A 181 -33.87 0.51 -11.51
CA ARG A 181 -35.06 -0.33 -11.30
C ARG A 181 -35.42 -1.15 -12.56
N THR A 182 -35.21 -0.59 -13.75
CA THR A 182 -35.41 -1.32 -15.02
C THR A 182 -34.29 -2.30 -15.37
N GLN A 183 -33.02 -2.00 -15.07
CA GLN A 183 -31.91 -2.92 -15.36
C GLN A 183 -31.87 -4.14 -14.44
N GLN A 184 -32.19 -3.98 -13.14
CA GLN A 184 -32.28 -5.13 -12.21
C GLN A 184 -33.48 -6.04 -12.51
N LYS A 185 -34.59 -5.50 -13.04
CA LYS A 185 -35.80 -6.28 -13.35
C LYS A 185 -35.69 -7.15 -14.61
N ARG A 186 -34.69 -6.96 -15.50
CA ARG A 186 -34.77 -7.44 -16.89
C ARG A 186 -33.64 -8.30 -17.43
N LEU A 187 -32.65 -8.73 -16.63
CA LEU A 187 -31.62 -9.65 -17.12
C LEU A 187 -31.89 -11.08 -16.65
N PRO A 188 -32.51 -11.94 -17.50
CA PRO A 188 -32.70 -13.34 -17.19
C PRO A 188 -31.34 -14.05 -17.10
N ARG A 189 -31.04 -14.67 -15.96
CA ARG A 189 -29.82 -15.49 -15.81
C ARG A 189 -30.12 -16.89 -16.29
N LYS A 190 -29.28 -17.41 -17.16
CA LYS A 190 -29.28 -18.82 -17.52
C LYS A 190 -27.96 -19.43 -17.07
N VAL A 191 -28.01 -20.61 -16.46
CA VAL A 191 -26.85 -21.35 -15.97
C VAL A 191 -26.66 -22.55 -16.90
N ILE A 192 -25.43 -22.86 -17.26
CA ILE A 192 -25.11 -24.05 -18.04
C ILE A 192 -24.86 -25.19 -17.05
N CYS A 193 -25.67 -26.25 -17.14
CA CYS A 193 -25.46 -27.50 -16.40
C CYS A 193 -25.20 -28.61 -17.44
N GLY A 194 -23.95 -29.07 -17.54
CA GLY A 194 -23.52 -29.92 -18.65
C GLY A 194 -23.62 -29.15 -19.98
N ASP A 195 -24.37 -29.69 -20.93
CA ASP A 195 -24.56 -29.09 -22.26
C ASP A 195 -25.88 -28.31 -22.37
N GLN A 196 -26.65 -28.23 -21.28
CA GLN A 196 -27.99 -27.65 -21.28
C GLN A 196 -28.03 -26.33 -20.52
N LEU A 197 -28.82 -25.40 -21.05
CA LEU A 197 -28.99 -24.07 -20.52
C LEU A 197 -30.29 -24.00 -19.72
N THR A 198 -30.22 -23.59 -18.45
CA THR A 198 -31.41 -23.50 -17.59
C THR A 198 -32.38 -22.41 -18.05
N ARG A 199 -33.65 -22.52 -17.64
CA ARG A 199 -34.63 -21.46 -17.79
C ARG A 199 -34.16 -20.17 -17.09
N PRO A 200 -34.52 -18.98 -17.63
CA PRO A 200 -34.32 -17.70 -16.97
C PRO A 200 -34.62 -17.69 -15.46
N ILE A 201 -33.60 -17.46 -14.65
CA ILE A 201 -33.72 -17.27 -13.21
C ILE A 201 -33.78 -15.76 -12.95
N GLN A 202 -34.93 -15.30 -12.43
CA GLN A 202 -35.13 -13.89 -12.07
C GLN A 202 -34.64 -13.64 -10.65
N LEU A 203 -33.72 -12.67 -10.49
CA LEU A 203 -33.28 -12.24 -9.16
C LEU A 203 -34.34 -11.32 -8.55
N ARG A 204 -35.11 -11.82 -7.59
CA ARG A 204 -36.16 -11.05 -6.89
C ARG A 204 -35.64 -10.28 -5.69
N THR A 205 -34.70 -10.87 -4.96
CA THR A 205 -34.11 -10.32 -3.73
C THR A 205 -32.59 -10.33 -3.84
N GLY A 206 -31.96 -9.25 -3.35
CA GLY A 206 -30.51 -9.11 -3.29
C GLY A 206 -29.87 -8.35 -4.45
N ILE A 207 -28.61 -8.03 -4.26
CA ILE A 207 -27.74 -7.32 -5.20
C ILE A 207 -26.70 -8.29 -5.79
N LYS A 208 -26.20 -8.03 -6.99
CA LYS A 208 -25.30 -8.97 -7.69
C LYS A 208 -23.89 -8.90 -7.10
N THR A 209 -23.43 -9.98 -6.46
CA THR A 209 -22.03 -10.13 -6.05
C THR A 209 -21.09 -10.06 -7.26
N GLY A 210 -19.95 -9.36 -7.10
CA GLY A 210 -19.01 -9.08 -8.18
C GLY A 210 -19.39 -7.91 -9.11
N CYS A 211 -20.59 -7.33 -8.97
CA CYS A 211 -20.93 -6.08 -9.67
C CYS A 211 -20.41 -4.87 -8.87
N PRO A 212 -19.60 -3.97 -9.46
CA PRO A 212 -19.05 -2.80 -8.77
C PRO A 212 -20.13 -1.90 -8.13
N TRP A 213 -21.31 -1.85 -8.74
CA TRP A 213 -22.45 -1.06 -8.25
C TRP A 213 -23.11 -1.64 -7.00
N SER A 214 -22.98 -2.94 -6.76
CA SER A 214 -23.68 -3.58 -5.66
C SER A 214 -23.15 -3.08 -4.30
N ALA A 215 -21.84 -2.94 -4.16
CA ALA A 215 -21.24 -2.40 -2.94
C ALA A 215 -21.76 -1.00 -2.59
N VAL A 216 -21.89 -0.12 -3.59
CA VAL A 216 -22.38 1.25 -3.38
C VAL A 216 -23.85 1.27 -2.94
N ASN A 217 -24.70 0.48 -3.61
CA ASN A 217 -26.11 0.37 -3.25
C ASN A 217 -26.31 -0.19 -1.84
N PHE A 218 -25.48 -1.17 -1.45
CA PHE A 218 -25.49 -1.74 -0.12
C PHE A 218 -25.16 -0.69 0.96
N ILE A 219 -24.08 0.05 0.76
CA ILE A 219 -23.66 1.12 1.69
C ILE A 219 -24.72 2.23 1.79
N LEU A 220 -25.33 2.62 0.67
CA LEU A 220 -26.40 3.63 0.67
C LEU A 220 -27.62 3.20 1.50
N ALA A 221 -28.00 1.93 1.41
CA ALA A 221 -29.10 1.38 2.20
C ALA A 221 -28.77 1.39 3.70
N LEU A 222 -27.59 0.91 4.10
CA LEU A 222 -27.20 0.85 5.52
C LEU A 222 -26.91 2.23 6.12
N ASN A 223 -26.42 3.19 5.34
CA ASN A 223 -26.00 4.49 5.86
C ASN A 223 -27.14 5.26 6.57
N GLN A 224 -28.40 5.09 6.16
CA GLN A 224 -29.52 5.74 6.85
C GLN A 224 -29.76 5.14 8.23
N TRP A 225 -29.66 3.81 8.34
CA TRP A 225 -29.74 3.11 9.60
C TRP A 225 -28.60 3.50 10.55
N LEU A 226 -27.35 3.55 10.07
CA LEU A 226 -26.21 3.97 10.89
C LEU A 226 -26.39 5.39 11.47
N LYS A 227 -26.85 6.34 10.65
CA LYS A 227 -27.13 7.71 11.11
C LYS A 227 -28.23 7.74 12.17
N TRP A 228 -29.27 6.93 11.99
CA TRP A 228 -30.36 6.83 12.95
C TRP A 228 -29.90 6.26 14.30
N LEU A 229 -28.99 5.28 14.28
CA LEU A 229 -28.35 4.76 15.49
C LEU A 229 -27.51 5.82 16.21
N CYS A 230 -26.73 6.63 15.48
CA CYS A 230 -25.94 7.71 16.09
C CYS A 230 -26.79 8.76 16.83
N LEU A 231 -28.06 8.95 16.46
CA LEU A 231 -28.97 9.87 17.16
C LEU A 231 -29.43 9.34 18.53
N CYS A 232 -29.24 8.05 18.80
CA CYS A 232 -29.61 7.44 20.08
C CYS A 232 -28.63 7.79 21.22
N SER A 233 -27.40 8.20 20.86
CA SER A 233 -26.39 8.64 21.82
C SER A 233 -26.39 10.16 21.96
N SER A 234 -26.24 10.65 23.18
CA SER A 234 -26.14 12.09 23.47
C SER A 234 -24.99 12.75 22.71
N SER A 235 -25.24 13.91 22.09
CA SER A 235 -24.24 14.69 21.32
C SER A 235 -22.99 15.10 22.12
N HIS A 236 -23.09 15.10 23.45
CA HIS A 236 -22.01 15.45 24.38
C HIS A 236 -21.04 14.28 24.63
N ILE A 237 -21.44 13.04 24.35
CA ILE A 237 -20.60 11.85 24.54
C ILE A 237 -19.95 11.52 23.18
N ARG A 238 -18.80 12.12 22.90
CA ARG A 238 -18.04 11.89 21.65
C ARG A 238 -17.13 10.65 21.69
N SER A 239 -17.02 9.99 22.85
CA SER A 239 -16.08 8.88 23.05
C SER A 239 -16.62 7.84 24.05
N PRO A 240 -16.74 6.55 23.67
CA PRO A 240 -16.38 5.98 22.35
C PRO A 240 -17.34 6.41 21.23
N ASN A 241 -16.94 6.24 19.97
CA ASN A 241 -17.82 6.51 18.82
C ASN A 241 -19.01 5.53 18.88
N PRO A 242 -20.26 6.03 18.97
CA PRO A 242 -21.43 5.20 19.23
C PRO A 242 -21.68 4.12 18.18
N VAL A 243 -21.29 4.36 16.92
CA VAL A 243 -21.52 3.44 15.80
C VAL A 243 -20.32 3.43 14.85
N GLN A 244 -19.83 2.24 14.53
CA GLN A 244 -18.80 2.00 13.53
C GLN A 244 -19.27 0.88 12.60
N ALA A 245 -18.89 0.93 11.32
CA ALA A 245 -19.31 -0.08 10.35
C ALA A 245 -18.27 -0.32 9.26
N TYR A 246 -18.12 -1.57 8.85
CA TYR A 246 -17.38 -2.01 7.68
C TYR A 246 -18.25 -2.96 6.86
N ALA A 247 -18.83 -2.45 5.76
CA ALA A 247 -19.85 -3.16 5.01
C ALA A 247 -21.02 -3.61 5.91
N ASP A 248 -21.23 -4.93 6.08
CA ASP A 248 -22.28 -5.53 6.91
C ASP A 248 -21.87 -5.69 8.38
N ASP A 249 -20.58 -5.63 8.69
CA ASP A 249 -20.08 -5.68 10.06
C ASP A 249 -20.30 -4.33 10.75
N VAL A 250 -21.24 -4.28 11.71
CA VAL A 250 -21.59 -3.06 12.46
C VAL A 250 -21.36 -3.25 13.94
N GLN A 251 -20.62 -2.30 14.52
CA GLN A 251 -20.33 -2.21 15.93
C GLN A 251 -21.08 -1.02 16.54
N VAL A 252 -21.74 -1.26 17.67
CA VAL A 252 -22.33 -0.20 18.51
C VAL A 252 -21.60 -0.18 19.86
N SER A 253 -21.40 1.02 20.43
CA SER A 253 -20.72 1.16 21.71
C SER A 253 -21.32 2.29 22.55
N SER A 254 -21.36 2.10 23.87
CA SER A 254 -21.89 3.08 24.82
C SER A 254 -21.42 2.75 26.23
N ARG A 255 -21.37 3.77 27.10
CA ARG A 255 -21.19 3.60 28.55
C ARG A 255 -22.50 3.31 29.28
N ASP A 256 -23.63 3.57 28.64
CA ASP A 256 -24.98 3.33 29.16
C ASP A 256 -25.65 2.17 28.41
N GLU A 257 -26.04 1.15 29.17
CA GLU A 257 -26.75 -0.04 28.70
C GLU A 257 -28.09 0.31 28.04
N LYS A 258 -28.80 1.33 28.53
CA LYS A 258 -30.10 1.76 27.98
C LYS A 258 -29.98 2.27 26.55
N VAL A 259 -28.86 2.95 26.24
CA VAL A 259 -28.56 3.44 24.88
C VAL A 259 -28.38 2.26 23.93
N ILE A 260 -27.66 1.21 24.33
CA ILE A 260 -27.48 -0.01 23.52
C ILE A 260 -28.83 -0.70 23.27
N LYS A 261 -29.65 -0.87 24.31
CA LYS A 261 -31.00 -1.45 24.18
C LYS A 261 -31.88 -0.65 23.20
N THR A 262 -31.78 0.68 23.23
CA THR A 262 -32.50 1.57 22.29
C THR A 262 -31.99 1.40 20.86
N MET A 263 -30.68 1.34 20.65
CA MET A 263 -30.07 1.09 19.33
C MET A 263 -30.46 -0.29 18.76
N LEU A 264 -30.51 -1.32 19.59
CA LEU A 264 -30.98 -2.65 19.19
C LEU A 264 -32.46 -2.63 18.79
N SER A 265 -33.32 -1.95 19.54
CA SER A 265 -34.74 -1.78 19.18
C SER A 265 -34.92 -1.04 17.85
N HIS A 266 -34.12 -0.02 17.57
CA HIS A 266 -34.11 0.66 16.26
C HIS A 266 -33.62 -0.26 15.15
N THR A 267 -32.65 -1.12 15.45
CA THR A 267 -32.18 -2.13 14.50
C THR A 267 -33.28 -3.13 14.17
N ASP A 268 -34.05 -3.61 15.15
CA ASP A 268 -35.20 -4.51 14.89
C ASP A 268 -36.23 -3.86 13.93
N LYS A 269 -36.55 -2.58 14.15
CA LYS A 269 -37.45 -1.82 13.27
C LYS A 269 -36.88 -1.72 11.85
N PHE A 270 -35.58 -1.45 11.73
CA PHE A 270 -34.92 -1.37 10.43
C PHE A 270 -34.87 -2.71 9.70
N MET A 271 -34.59 -3.82 10.40
CA MET A 271 -34.55 -5.15 9.80
C MET A 271 -35.94 -5.57 9.29
N ARG A 272 -37.00 -5.31 10.07
CA ARG A 272 -38.40 -5.54 9.64
C ARG A 272 -38.78 -4.71 8.42
N TRP A 273 -38.36 -3.44 8.38
CA TRP A 273 -38.66 -2.55 7.24
C TRP A 273 -37.87 -2.93 5.97
N SER A 274 -36.59 -3.27 6.12
CA SER A 274 -35.71 -3.54 4.99
C SER A 274 -35.83 -4.97 4.44
N GLY A 275 -36.36 -5.90 5.25
CA GLY A 275 -36.35 -7.33 4.94
C GLY A 275 -34.97 -7.96 5.02
N LEU A 276 -33.99 -7.28 5.64
CA LEU A 276 -32.68 -7.86 5.93
C LEU A 276 -32.77 -8.77 7.14
N GLU A 277 -31.92 -9.80 7.16
CA GLU A 277 -31.83 -10.76 8.26
C GLU A 277 -30.46 -10.67 8.94
N VAL A 278 -30.47 -10.75 10.27
CA VAL A 278 -29.25 -10.79 11.08
C VAL A 278 -28.80 -12.24 11.20
N LYS A 279 -27.51 -12.49 10.99
CA LYS A 279 -26.92 -13.78 11.36
C LYS A 279 -26.57 -13.78 12.85
N ASN A 280 -27.52 -14.17 13.70
CA ASN A 280 -27.36 -14.12 15.17
C ASN A 280 -26.11 -14.84 15.68
N THR A 281 -25.69 -15.94 15.02
CA THR A 281 -24.47 -16.68 15.40
C THR A 281 -23.18 -15.87 15.22
N LYS A 282 -23.23 -14.74 14.50
CA LYS A 282 -22.11 -13.80 14.31
C LYS A 282 -22.23 -12.57 15.22
N CYS A 283 -23.35 -12.39 15.93
CA CYS A 283 -23.50 -11.27 16.85
C CYS A 283 -22.81 -11.59 18.16
N ALA A 284 -22.05 -10.62 18.66
CA ALA A 284 -21.31 -10.72 19.91
C ALA A 284 -21.50 -9.45 20.74
N VAL A 285 -21.56 -9.62 22.06
CA VAL A 285 -21.57 -8.52 23.02
C VAL A 285 -20.34 -8.62 23.89
N PHE A 286 -19.63 -7.50 24.02
CA PHE A 286 -18.64 -7.27 25.05
C PHE A 286 -19.22 -6.38 26.12
N TYR A 287 -19.11 -6.80 27.37
CA TYR A 287 -19.66 -6.06 28.50
C TYR A 287 -18.65 -6.06 29.64
N GLU A 288 -18.41 -4.88 30.21
CA GLU A 288 -17.59 -4.73 31.39
C GLU A 288 -18.17 -3.66 32.32
N ARG A 289 -18.28 -4.00 33.60
CA ARG A 289 -18.69 -3.07 34.67
C ARG A 289 -17.60 -3.04 35.74
N ARG A 290 -17.14 -1.84 36.09
CA ARG A 290 -16.21 -1.67 37.22
C ARG A 290 -16.97 -1.70 38.54
N SER A 291 -16.50 -2.52 39.48
CA SER A 291 -17.05 -2.62 40.83
C SER A 291 -16.12 -1.94 41.84
N GLY A 292 -15.85 -0.64 41.68
CA GLY A 292 -15.03 0.16 42.60
C GLY A 292 -13.54 -0.23 42.69
N GLY A 293 -12.63 0.75 42.57
CA GLY A 293 -11.17 0.51 42.65
C GLY A 293 -10.57 -0.19 41.42
N ASN A 294 -9.43 -0.87 41.62
CA ASN A 294 -8.71 -1.64 40.58
C ASN A 294 -9.24 -3.07 40.37
N ARG A 295 -10.33 -3.45 41.05
CA ARG A 295 -10.92 -4.79 40.90
C ARG A 295 -11.87 -4.81 39.71
N TRP A 296 -11.43 -5.51 38.68
CA TRP A 296 -12.28 -5.95 37.58
C TRP A 296 -13.23 -7.03 38.11
N TYR A 297 -14.40 -7.13 37.50
CA TYR A 297 -15.58 -7.85 37.98
C TYR A 297 -15.31 -9.17 38.73
N GLN A 298 -15.67 -9.25 40.01
CA GLN A 298 -15.98 -10.49 40.73
C GLN A 298 -17.30 -10.29 41.49
N ALA A 299 -18.43 -10.38 40.81
CA ALA A 299 -19.73 -10.28 41.48
C ALA A 299 -20.49 -11.60 41.31
N LYS A 300 -20.39 -12.49 42.32
CA LYS A 300 -21.17 -13.74 42.44
C LYS A 300 -22.71 -13.54 42.42
N LYS A 301 -23.22 -12.30 42.37
CA LYS A 301 -24.64 -11.96 42.53
C LYS A 301 -25.25 -11.08 41.44
N ASP A 302 -24.46 -10.54 40.51
CA ASP A 302 -24.94 -9.60 39.50
C ASP A 302 -24.79 -10.30 38.13
N LYS A 303 -25.88 -10.49 37.39
CA LYS A 303 -25.85 -11.19 36.10
C LYS A 303 -25.43 -10.19 35.00
N PRO A 304 -24.61 -10.59 34.01
CA PRO A 304 -24.36 -9.74 32.85
C PRO A 304 -25.70 -9.38 32.17
N PRO A 305 -25.84 -8.17 31.62
CA PRO A 305 -27.06 -7.79 30.93
C PRO A 305 -27.28 -8.68 29.72
N SER A 306 -28.54 -9.09 29.52
CA SER A 306 -28.96 -9.77 28.30
C SER A 306 -29.33 -8.74 27.23
N PHE A 307 -28.92 -9.05 25.99
CA PHE A 307 -29.26 -8.28 24.81
C PHE A 307 -29.87 -9.21 23.78
N SER A 308 -30.87 -8.73 23.07
CA SER A 308 -31.55 -9.49 22.02
C SER A 308 -31.69 -8.66 20.76
N ILE A 309 -31.64 -9.33 19.61
CA ILE A 309 -31.94 -8.76 18.29
C ILE A 309 -32.93 -9.67 17.56
N MET A 310 -34.00 -9.10 17.02
CA MET A 310 -35.09 -9.85 16.38
C MET A 310 -35.59 -11.03 17.23
N GLY A 311 -35.72 -10.82 18.54
CA GLY A 311 -36.20 -11.82 19.50
C GLY A 311 -35.20 -12.92 19.89
N ASN A 312 -33.97 -12.90 19.36
CA ASN A 312 -32.94 -13.88 19.67
C ASN A 312 -31.88 -13.27 20.60
N GLU A 313 -31.46 -13.99 21.63
CA GLU A 313 -30.39 -13.54 22.52
C GLU A 313 -29.03 -13.50 21.83
N ILE A 314 -28.24 -12.48 22.13
CA ILE A 314 -26.87 -12.31 21.63
C ILE A 314 -25.90 -12.84 22.68
N LYS A 315 -24.92 -13.64 22.23
CA LYS A 315 -23.87 -14.16 23.12
C LYS A 315 -23.05 -13.02 23.72
N VAL A 316 -22.96 -13.02 25.05
CA VAL A 316 -22.05 -12.14 25.80
C VAL A 316 -20.74 -12.89 26.02
N TYR A 317 -19.63 -12.30 25.55
CA TYR A 317 -18.30 -12.86 25.67
C TYR A 317 -17.68 -12.52 27.03
N ALA A 318 -16.97 -13.47 27.63
CA ALA A 318 -16.21 -13.23 28.86
C ALA A 318 -14.99 -12.32 28.58
N CYS A 319 -14.42 -11.73 29.64
CA CYS A 319 -13.33 -10.75 29.52
C CYS A 319 -12.10 -11.28 28.74
N HIS A 320 -11.73 -12.54 28.99
CA HIS A 320 -10.60 -13.22 28.35
C HIS A 320 -11.01 -14.05 27.12
N GLU A 321 -12.30 -14.11 26.79
CA GLU A 321 -12.78 -14.88 25.65
C GLU A 321 -12.54 -14.13 24.35
N THR A 322 -11.81 -14.77 23.43
CA THR A 322 -11.44 -14.18 22.14
C THR A 322 -12.61 -14.15 21.15
N TYR A 323 -12.72 -13.04 20.43
CA TYR A 323 -13.61 -12.88 19.28
C TYR A 323 -12.82 -12.47 18.03
N CYS A 324 -13.25 -12.95 16.87
CA CYS A 324 -12.66 -12.58 15.59
C CYS A 324 -13.50 -11.49 14.90
N TYR A 325 -12.89 -10.33 14.64
CA TYR A 325 -13.51 -9.19 13.99
C TYR A 325 -12.58 -8.62 12.91
N ILE A 326 -13.03 -8.59 11.65
CA ILE A 326 -12.27 -8.05 10.50
C ILE A 326 -10.83 -8.62 10.45
N GLY A 327 -10.68 -9.92 10.74
CA GLY A 327 -9.39 -10.61 10.73
C GLY A 327 -8.50 -10.38 11.96
N HIS A 328 -8.99 -9.66 12.99
CA HIS A 328 -8.34 -9.49 14.27
C HIS A 328 -9.03 -10.32 15.35
N ARG A 329 -8.24 -11.11 16.08
CA ARG A 329 -8.62 -11.78 17.31
C ARG A 329 -8.29 -10.89 18.49
N PHE A 330 -9.30 -10.48 19.26
CA PHE A 330 -9.12 -9.69 20.46
C PHE A 330 -10.11 -10.09 21.55
N ASN A 331 -9.78 -9.72 22.79
CA ASN A 331 -10.63 -9.84 23.96
C ASN A 331 -10.62 -8.53 24.76
N ILE A 332 -11.46 -8.43 25.79
CA ILE A 332 -11.57 -7.20 26.60
C ILE A 332 -10.30 -6.96 27.42
N ALA A 333 -9.62 -8.03 27.85
CA ALA A 333 -8.36 -7.96 28.58
C ALA A 333 -7.20 -7.34 27.75
N GLY A 334 -7.35 -7.27 26.42
CA GLY A 334 -6.33 -6.73 25.52
C GLY A 334 -5.16 -7.70 25.32
N GLU A 335 -5.42 -9.00 25.42
CA GLU A 335 -4.43 -10.05 25.20
C GLU A 335 -4.33 -10.38 23.71
N TRP A 336 -3.11 -10.49 23.20
CA TRP A 336 -2.83 -10.73 21.79
C TRP A 336 -2.22 -12.11 21.50
N GLU A 337 -2.09 -12.97 22.51
CA GLU A 337 -1.34 -14.23 22.41
C GLU A 337 -1.85 -15.13 21.29
N GLU A 338 -3.17 -15.37 21.23
CA GLU A 338 -3.78 -16.20 20.19
C GLU A 338 -3.54 -15.61 18.78
N GLN A 339 -3.68 -14.30 18.64
CA GLN A 339 -3.45 -13.59 17.37
C GLN A 339 -1.97 -13.64 16.95
N ILE A 340 -1.04 -13.50 17.91
CA ILE A 340 0.40 -13.57 17.67
C ILE A 340 0.80 -14.98 17.26
N HIS A 341 0.24 -16.00 17.90
CA HIS A 341 0.47 -17.39 17.55
C HIS A 341 0.00 -17.70 16.13
N GLU A 342 -1.23 -17.31 15.76
CA GLU A 342 -1.75 -17.49 14.40
C GLU A 342 -0.91 -16.73 13.35
N LEU A 343 -0.54 -15.48 13.64
CA LEU A 343 0.31 -14.67 12.77
C LEU A 343 1.69 -15.33 12.55
N SER A 344 2.31 -15.80 13.64
CA SER A 344 3.63 -16.43 13.59
C SER A 344 3.58 -17.76 12.84
N SER A 345 2.55 -18.57 13.10
CA SER A 345 2.28 -19.83 12.38
C SER A 345 2.07 -19.59 10.88
N GLU A 346 1.23 -18.62 10.51
CA GLU A 346 0.98 -18.29 9.11
C GLU A 346 2.28 -17.82 8.41
N TYR A 347 3.05 -16.93 9.03
CA TYR A 347 4.32 -16.48 8.48
C TYR A 347 5.32 -17.63 8.30
N CYS A 348 5.47 -18.47 9.32
CA CYS A 348 6.33 -19.64 9.29
C CYS A 348 5.91 -20.63 8.20
N THR A 349 4.62 -20.93 8.10
CA THR A 349 4.06 -21.84 7.08
C THR A 349 4.37 -21.33 5.67
N ARG A 350 4.19 -20.02 5.42
CA ARG A 350 4.52 -19.41 4.12
C ARG A 350 6.01 -19.49 3.81
N LEU A 351 6.87 -19.29 4.80
CA LEU A 351 8.31 -19.47 4.62
C LEU A 351 8.67 -20.92 4.27
N ASP A 352 8.04 -21.90 4.92
CA ASP A 352 8.28 -23.33 4.67
C ASP A 352 7.75 -23.74 3.27
N MET A 353 6.67 -23.12 2.79
CA MET A 353 6.21 -23.25 1.40
C MET A 353 7.23 -22.67 0.39
N VAL A 354 7.82 -21.51 0.69
CA VAL A 354 8.86 -20.91 -0.17
C VAL A 354 10.11 -21.78 -0.18
N ASP A 355 10.48 -22.34 0.96
CA ASP A 355 11.64 -23.22 1.11
C ASP A 355 11.52 -24.49 0.26
N SER A 356 10.37 -25.17 0.36
CA SER A 356 10.06 -26.40 -0.37
C SER A 356 9.81 -26.19 -1.87
N SER A 357 9.58 -24.94 -2.31
CA SER A 357 9.34 -24.63 -3.72
C SER A 357 10.60 -24.84 -4.59
N PRO A 358 10.44 -25.20 -5.88
CA PRO A 358 11.55 -25.34 -6.83
C PRO A 358 12.03 -23.98 -7.40
N LEU A 359 11.75 -22.87 -6.71
CA LEU A 359 12.10 -21.53 -7.18
C LEU A 359 13.62 -21.29 -7.14
N PRO A 360 14.18 -20.54 -8.11
CA PRO A 360 15.54 -20.01 -8.02
C PRO A 360 15.75 -19.17 -6.75
N VAL A 361 16.98 -19.11 -6.24
CA VAL A 361 17.30 -18.42 -4.97
C VAL A 361 16.86 -16.96 -4.98
N ALA A 362 17.11 -16.23 -6.08
CA ALA A 362 16.68 -14.84 -6.22
C ALA A 362 15.16 -14.69 -6.07
N MET A 363 14.38 -15.62 -6.63
CA MET A 363 12.93 -15.63 -6.53
C MET A 363 12.47 -16.03 -5.11
N LYS A 364 13.16 -16.94 -4.43
CA LYS A 364 12.88 -17.29 -3.02
C LYS A 364 13.04 -16.07 -2.10
N LEU A 365 14.10 -15.29 -2.28
CA LEU A 365 14.33 -14.07 -1.50
C LEU A 365 13.24 -13.02 -1.74
N GLN A 366 12.80 -12.86 -2.99
CA GLN A 366 11.67 -11.99 -3.33
C GLN A 366 10.34 -12.49 -2.73
N ALA A 367 10.12 -13.81 -2.74
CA ALA A 367 8.91 -14.43 -2.22
C ALA A 367 8.72 -14.22 -0.71
N ILE A 368 9.79 -14.02 0.08
CA ILE A 368 9.65 -13.63 1.50
C ILE A 368 8.79 -12.38 1.64
N ARG A 369 9.05 -11.35 0.82
CA ARG A 369 8.29 -10.10 0.86
C ARG A 369 6.88 -10.26 0.29
N GLU A 370 6.77 -10.95 -0.84
CA GLU A 370 5.54 -10.97 -1.65
C GLU A 370 4.53 -12.03 -1.21
N ILE A 371 4.98 -13.10 -0.55
CA ILE A 371 4.14 -14.22 -0.11
C ILE A 371 4.03 -14.25 1.42
N ALA A 372 5.16 -14.26 2.14
CA ALA A 372 5.14 -14.43 3.59
C ALA A 372 4.76 -13.12 4.31
N LEU A 373 5.52 -12.04 4.10
CA LEU A 373 5.28 -10.77 4.80
C LEU A 373 3.96 -10.10 4.38
N SER A 374 3.61 -10.16 3.08
CA SER A 374 2.40 -9.53 2.55
C SER A 374 1.12 -10.01 3.24
N LYS A 375 1.10 -11.28 3.68
CA LYS A 375 -0.02 -11.91 4.36
C LYS A 375 -0.25 -11.37 5.78
N ILE A 376 0.81 -11.03 6.51
CA ILE A 376 0.73 -10.63 7.92
C ILE A 376 0.84 -9.11 8.15
N GLN A 377 1.46 -8.36 7.23
CA GLN A 377 1.84 -6.96 7.47
C GLN A 377 0.65 -6.02 7.75
N HIS A 378 -0.56 -6.37 7.29
CA HIS A 378 -1.75 -5.55 7.51
C HIS A 378 -2.18 -5.55 8.99
N LEU A 379 -1.83 -6.60 9.73
CA LEU A 379 -2.17 -6.75 11.14
C LEU A 379 -1.26 -5.93 12.06
N PHE A 380 -0.05 -5.59 11.61
CA PHE A 380 0.97 -4.91 12.42
C PHE A 380 0.50 -3.58 12.98
N ALA A 381 -0.44 -2.89 12.33
CA ALA A 381 -0.93 -1.60 12.78
C ALA A 381 -1.69 -1.65 14.13
N ASN A 382 -2.23 -2.83 14.50
CA ASN A 382 -3.21 -2.98 15.59
C ASN A 382 -2.80 -3.98 16.69
N ILE A 383 -1.80 -4.85 16.47
CA ILE A 383 -1.38 -5.90 17.43
C ILE A 383 -0.14 -5.47 18.20
N HIS A 384 -0.07 -5.71 19.52
CA HIS A 384 1.19 -5.58 20.29
C HIS A 384 2.03 -6.85 20.16
N ILE A 385 3.09 -6.82 19.34
CA ILE A 385 3.97 -7.98 19.17
C ILE A 385 5.23 -7.80 20.03
N PRO A 386 5.51 -8.72 20.98
CA PRO A 386 6.73 -8.69 21.76
C PRO A 386 7.98 -8.74 20.89
N LYS A 387 9.05 -8.04 21.32
CA LYS A 387 10.33 -8.00 20.59
C LYS A 387 10.95 -9.39 20.41
N CYS A 388 10.81 -10.29 21.39
CA CYS A 388 11.33 -11.66 21.29
C CYS A 388 10.73 -12.42 20.09
N ILE A 389 9.43 -12.30 19.87
CA ILE A 389 8.73 -12.93 18.73
C ILE A 389 9.19 -12.31 17.41
N LEU A 390 9.28 -10.97 17.32
CA LEU A 390 9.79 -10.31 16.12
C LEU A 390 11.22 -10.76 15.77
N ASN A 391 12.06 -10.95 16.79
CA ASN A 391 13.40 -11.49 16.63
C ASN A 391 13.40 -12.95 16.17
N GLU A 392 12.49 -13.78 16.67
CA GLU A 392 12.33 -15.17 16.26
C GLU A 392 11.95 -15.26 14.76
N LEU A 393 10.95 -14.50 14.32
CA LEU A 393 10.53 -14.45 12.92
C LEU A 393 11.67 -13.96 12.01
N ASN A 394 12.42 -12.95 12.44
CA ASN A 394 13.62 -12.48 11.77
C ASN A 394 14.70 -13.57 11.70
N ASN A 395 14.96 -14.27 12.81
CA ASN A 395 15.97 -15.32 12.87
C ASN A 395 15.64 -16.49 11.95
N LYS A 396 14.36 -16.93 11.89
CA LYS A 396 13.91 -17.95 10.93
C LYS A 396 14.13 -17.48 9.49
N THR A 397 13.74 -16.23 9.18
CA THR A 397 13.94 -15.63 7.86
C THR A 397 15.42 -15.60 7.44
N VAL A 398 16.30 -15.18 8.35
CA VAL A 398 17.76 -15.13 8.13
C VAL A 398 18.33 -16.54 7.95
N SER A 399 17.89 -17.51 8.76
CA SER A 399 18.34 -18.90 8.66
C SER A 399 18.06 -19.48 7.27
N LEU A 400 16.84 -19.32 6.78
CA LEU A 400 16.43 -19.77 5.45
C LEU A 400 17.20 -19.06 4.34
N ALA A 401 17.27 -17.73 4.38
CA ALA A 401 17.98 -16.94 3.38
C ALA A 401 19.46 -17.33 3.30
N ARG A 402 20.12 -17.51 4.45
CA ARG A 402 21.52 -17.98 4.50
C ARG A 402 21.67 -19.37 3.91
N ARG A 403 20.78 -20.30 4.24
CA ARG A 403 20.80 -21.67 3.71
C ARG A 403 20.66 -21.69 2.19
N TRP A 404 19.73 -20.93 1.61
CA TRP A 404 19.52 -20.87 0.16
C TRP A 404 20.75 -20.36 -0.60
N ILE A 405 21.46 -19.39 -0.02
CA ILE A 405 22.67 -18.79 -0.61
C ILE A 405 23.93 -19.60 -0.26
N GLY A 406 23.87 -20.44 0.77
CA GLY A 406 25.02 -21.16 1.34
C GLY A 406 25.97 -20.25 2.11
N LEU A 407 25.44 -19.28 2.86
CA LEU A 407 26.20 -18.39 3.74
C LEU A 407 26.34 -18.99 5.14
N ASN A 408 27.48 -18.77 5.80
CA ASN A 408 27.71 -19.19 7.17
C ASN A 408 26.92 -18.33 8.19
N THR A 409 26.90 -18.77 9.44
CA THR A 409 26.19 -18.09 10.55
C THR A 409 26.87 -16.80 11.03
N HIS A 410 28.18 -16.67 10.82
CA HIS A 410 29.03 -15.56 11.29
C HIS A 410 29.08 -14.35 10.33
N LEU A 411 28.52 -14.49 9.13
CA LEU A 411 28.40 -13.38 8.17
C LEU A 411 27.44 -12.30 8.64
N THR A 412 27.69 -11.05 8.25
CA THR A 412 26.81 -9.94 8.55
C THR A 412 25.39 -10.21 8.03
N ARG A 413 24.39 -9.84 8.82
CA ARG A 413 22.98 -9.87 8.41
C ARG A 413 22.62 -8.67 7.55
N ASP A 414 23.46 -7.63 7.55
CA ASP A 414 23.15 -6.35 6.93
C ASP A 414 22.92 -6.48 5.43
N VAL A 415 23.75 -7.29 4.76
CA VAL A 415 23.61 -7.59 3.34
C VAL A 415 22.24 -8.18 2.99
N LEU A 416 21.63 -8.97 3.88
CA LEU A 416 20.33 -9.59 3.63
C LEU A 416 19.23 -8.52 3.59
N PHE A 417 19.23 -7.65 4.60
CA PHE A 417 18.17 -6.66 4.81
C PHE A 417 18.38 -5.37 4.02
N HIS A 418 19.61 -5.09 3.57
CA HIS A 418 19.90 -3.91 2.78
C HIS A 418 19.26 -4.00 1.39
N ARG A 419 19.01 -2.85 0.75
CA ARG A 419 18.21 -2.80 -0.48
C ARG A 419 18.97 -3.38 -1.66
N SER A 420 18.27 -4.10 -2.53
CA SER A 420 18.86 -4.68 -3.74
C SER A 420 19.40 -3.65 -4.73
N ARG A 421 18.89 -2.41 -4.72
CA ARG A 421 19.44 -1.31 -5.54
C ARG A 421 20.73 -0.72 -4.98
N GLU A 422 20.94 -0.84 -3.68
CA GLU A 422 22.11 -0.31 -2.95
C GLU A 422 23.09 -1.44 -2.58
N GLY A 423 22.89 -2.65 -3.12
CA GLY A 423 23.86 -3.76 -3.04
C GLY A 423 23.55 -4.87 -2.03
N GLY A 424 22.45 -4.76 -1.29
CA GLY A 424 21.93 -5.85 -0.45
C GLY A 424 21.03 -6.83 -1.20
N LEU A 425 20.34 -7.71 -0.48
CA LEU A 425 19.44 -8.71 -1.06
C LEU A 425 17.96 -8.30 -1.00
N GLY A 426 17.61 -7.27 -0.24
CA GLY A 426 16.26 -6.73 -0.17
C GLY A 426 15.26 -7.61 0.57
N VAL A 427 15.75 -8.50 1.45
CA VAL A 427 14.90 -9.27 2.37
C VAL A 427 14.30 -8.29 3.38
N PRO A 428 12.98 -8.34 3.66
CA PRO A 428 12.40 -7.42 4.62
C PRO A 428 12.81 -7.77 6.06
N HIS A 429 13.12 -6.76 6.86
CA HIS A 429 13.33 -6.92 8.30
C HIS A 429 11.97 -6.75 9.04
N ILE A 430 11.46 -7.82 9.64
CA ILE A 430 10.09 -7.90 10.16
C ILE A 430 9.88 -6.88 11.29
N GLU A 431 10.82 -6.76 12.24
CA GLU A 431 10.75 -5.75 13.31
C GLU A 431 10.69 -4.32 12.76
N TRP A 432 11.38 -4.02 11.65
CA TRP A 432 11.39 -2.67 11.08
C TRP A 432 10.07 -2.34 10.42
N VAL A 433 9.52 -3.30 9.68
CA VAL A 433 8.21 -3.17 9.04
C VAL A 433 7.11 -3.02 10.09
N TYR A 434 7.17 -3.82 11.16
CA TYR A 434 6.26 -3.70 12.30
C TYR A 434 6.37 -2.33 12.98
N THR A 435 7.58 -1.92 13.37
CA THR A 435 7.83 -0.65 14.07
C THR A 435 7.35 0.54 13.25
N ALA A 436 7.69 0.58 11.96
CA ALA A 436 7.27 1.66 11.07
C ALA A 436 5.75 1.67 10.84
N ALA A 437 5.11 0.50 10.73
CA ALA A 437 3.66 0.40 10.59
C ALA A 437 2.92 0.87 11.85
N ARG A 438 3.37 0.44 13.04
CA ARG A 438 2.79 0.82 14.33
C ARG A 438 2.92 2.32 14.62
N ILE A 439 4.13 2.86 14.53
CA ILE A 439 4.38 4.29 14.78
C ILE A 439 3.58 5.14 13.78
N SER A 440 3.59 4.77 12.50
CA SER A 440 2.84 5.48 11.46
C SER A 440 1.34 5.48 11.75
N ASN A 441 0.76 4.33 12.14
CA ASN A 441 -0.67 4.23 12.41
C ASN A 441 -1.09 5.11 13.61
N LEU A 442 -0.38 4.98 14.73
CA LEU A 442 -0.72 5.72 15.95
C LEU A 442 -0.51 7.23 15.79
N LEU A 443 0.54 7.66 15.09
CA LEU A 443 0.74 9.08 14.79
C LEU A 443 -0.36 9.63 13.86
N ARG A 444 -0.79 8.85 12.87
CA ARG A 444 -1.92 9.22 12.00
C ARG A 444 -3.25 9.27 12.74
N MET A 445 -3.41 8.54 13.84
CA MET A 445 -4.57 8.67 14.72
C MET A 445 -4.50 9.97 15.52
N LEU A 446 -3.33 10.31 16.09
CA LEU A 446 -3.13 11.56 16.84
C LEU A 446 -3.27 12.83 15.99
N ASN A 447 -3.00 12.72 14.69
CA ASN A 447 -3.06 13.83 13.72
C ASN A 447 -4.16 13.63 12.67
N ASN A 448 -5.18 12.83 12.95
CA ASN A 448 -6.19 12.51 11.95
C ASN A 448 -6.99 13.77 11.53
N ASP A 449 -7.34 13.88 10.25
CA ASP A 449 -8.21 14.95 9.75
C ASP A 449 -9.63 14.85 10.35
N ASP A 450 -10.10 13.62 10.59
CA ASP A 450 -11.37 13.37 11.27
C ASP A 450 -11.26 13.73 12.76
N ALA A 451 -12.07 14.72 13.17
CA ALA A 451 -12.09 15.21 14.53
C ALA A 451 -12.45 14.13 15.56
N ALA A 452 -13.36 13.21 15.24
CA ALA A 452 -13.75 12.16 16.17
C ALA A 452 -12.61 11.16 16.41
N VAL A 453 -11.88 10.78 15.36
CA VAL A 453 -10.71 9.89 15.47
C VAL A 453 -9.59 10.56 16.26
N ARG A 454 -9.30 11.82 15.93
CA ARG A 454 -8.25 12.62 16.59
C ARG A 454 -8.55 12.85 18.07
N GLU A 455 -9.77 13.30 18.39
CA GLU A 455 -10.24 13.53 19.77
C GLU A 455 -10.18 12.22 20.58
N LEU A 456 -10.65 11.11 20.01
CA LEU A 456 -10.63 9.80 20.67
C LEU A 456 -9.20 9.33 20.98
N ALA A 457 -8.29 9.44 20.01
CA ALA A 457 -6.89 9.04 20.18
C ALA A 457 -6.20 9.86 21.27
N ARG A 458 -6.34 11.19 21.23
CA ARG A 458 -5.74 12.11 22.22
C ARG A 458 -6.35 11.92 23.60
N ALA A 459 -7.66 11.77 23.71
CA ALA A 459 -8.34 11.51 24.97
C ALA A 459 -7.94 10.15 25.57
N SER A 460 -7.79 9.10 24.74
CA SER A 460 -7.27 7.81 25.18
C SER A 460 -5.84 7.92 25.72
N LEU A 461 -4.96 8.68 25.06
CA LEU A 461 -3.60 8.93 25.52
C LEU A 461 -3.58 9.58 26.90
N LEU A 462 -4.29 10.70 27.07
CA LEU A 462 -4.37 11.39 28.36
C LEU A 462 -4.98 10.50 29.45
N LEU A 463 -6.05 9.78 29.13
CA LEU A 463 -6.70 8.86 30.06
C LEU A 463 -5.75 7.74 30.52
N HIS A 464 -5.07 7.09 29.58
CA HIS A 464 -4.21 5.94 29.88
C HIS A 464 -2.96 6.32 30.68
N LEU A 465 -2.37 7.48 30.38
CA LEU A 465 -1.18 7.97 31.08
C LEU A 465 -1.55 8.60 32.43
N GLY A 466 -2.66 9.35 32.49
CA GLY A 466 -3.19 9.91 33.73
C GLY A 466 -3.61 8.83 34.74
N LYS A 467 -4.29 7.76 34.28
CA LYS A 467 -4.64 6.62 35.15
C LYS A 467 -3.42 5.85 35.68
N ARG A 468 -2.29 5.91 34.97
CA ARG A 468 -1.00 5.34 35.40
C ARG A 468 -0.16 6.32 36.22
N LYS A 469 -0.69 7.52 36.52
CA LYS A 469 -0.05 8.59 37.27
C LYS A 469 1.32 8.97 36.71
N VAL A 470 1.45 8.97 35.38
CA VAL A 470 2.67 9.45 34.72
C VAL A 470 2.73 10.97 34.87
N PRO A 471 3.76 11.54 35.52
CA PRO A 471 3.84 12.97 35.73
C PRO A 471 4.08 13.71 34.41
N LEU A 472 3.60 14.94 34.34
CA LEU A 472 3.95 15.85 33.26
C LEU A 472 5.44 16.20 33.35
N CYS A 473 6.04 16.43 32.19
CA CYS A 473 7.43 16.82 32.08
C CYS A 473 7.58 18.32 32.41
N ILE A 474 8.65 18.67 33.12
CA ILE A 474 9.08 20.08 33.25
C ILE A 474 9.76 20.45 31.92
N LEU A 475 9.74 21.73 31.51
CA LEU A 475 10.41 22.17 30.28
C LEU A 475 11.87 21.67 30.23
N ASP A 476 12.32 21.30 29.03
CA ASP A 476 13.66 20.83 28.66
C ASP A 476 14.06 19.38 29.03
N ASP A 477 13.25 18.66 29.80
CA ASP A 477 13.49 17.24 30.09
C ASP A 477 13.03 16.30 28.95
N ALA A 478 13.62 15.09 28.92
CA ALA A 478 13.26 14.05 27.96
C ALA A 478 11.80 13.61 28.15
N SER A 479 10.95 13.97 27.18
CA SER A 479 9.51 13.72 27.25
C SER A 479 8.98 12.86 26.11
N PHE A 480 7.82 12.25 26.36
CA PHE A 480 6.97 11.65 25.35
C PHE A 480 5.65 12.42 25.32
N LEU A 481 5.47 13.28 24.31
CA LEU A 481 4.23 14.07 24.17
C LEU A 481 3.87 14.83 25.46
N GLY A 482 4.86 15.42 26.13
CA GLY A 482 4.70 16.18 27.38
C GLY A 482 4.69 15.33 28.67
N PHE A 483 4.80 14.01 28.60
CA PHE A 483 4.90 13.12 29.76
C PHE A 483 6.35 12.74 30.07
N ARG A 484 6.69 12.64 31.36
CA ARG A 484 8.05 12.37 31.83
C ARG A 484 8.53 10.95 31.47
N ARG A 485 9.79 10.86 31.03
CA ARG A 485 10.52 9.59 30.86
C ARG A 485 11.53 9.39 31.99
N LYS A 486 11.77 8.12 32.34
CA LYS A 486 12.91 7.68 33.14
C LYS A 486 14.18 7.67 32.27
N PRO A 487 15.38 7.67 32.86
CA PRO A 487 16.65 7.52 32.12
C PRO A 487 16.72 6.26 31.25
N SER A 488 15.95 5.20 31.59
CA SER A 488 15.82 4.00 30.77
C SER A 488 15.01 4.18 29.47
N GLY A 489 14.43 5.36 29.25
CA GLY A 489 13.52 5.67 28.13
C GLY A 489 12.07 5.19 28.34
N LYS A 490 11.80 4.46 29.43
CA LYS A 490 10.45 4.08 29.85
C LYS A 490 9.70 5.27 30.44
N LEU A 491 8.37 5.27 30.33
CA LEU A 491 7.55 6.27 31.02
C LEU A 491 7.63 6.13 32.54
N ASP A 492 7.55 7.26 33.24
CA ASP A 492 7.60 7.30 34.70
C ASP A 492 6.25 6.91 35.33
N THR A 493 5.93 5.61 35.30
CA THR A 493 4.67 5.09 35.84
C THR A 493 4.74 4.94 37.36
N ASN A 494 3.92 5.70 38.08
CA ASN A 494 3.82 5.67 39.55
C ASN A 494 2.74 4.72 40.09
N THR A 495 2.17 3.89 39.22
CA THR A 495 1.22 2.85 39.59
C THR A 495 1.47 1.59 38.76
N PRO A 496 1.95 0.49 39.34
CA PRO A 496 2.05 -0.78 38.63
C PRO A 496 0.65 -1.35 38.33
N GLY A 497 0.46 -1.91 37.13
CA GLY A 497 -0.67 -2.82 36.88
C GLY A 497 -2.03 -2.22 36.52
N PHE A 498 -2.13 -1.11 35.79
CA PHE A 498 -3.42 -0.72 35.19
C PHE A 498 -3.78 -1.68 34.03
N GLY A 499 -4.85 -2.46 34.24
CA GLY A 499 -5.12 -3.79 33.67
C GLY A 499 -5.51 -3.96 32.20
N VAL A 500 -5.05 -3.09 31.28
CA VAL A 500 -5.13 -3.36 29.82
C VAL A 500 -3.87 -2.84 29.14
N CYS A 501 -3.33 -3.61 28.18
CA CYS A 501 -2.21 -3.19 27.34
C CYS A 501 -2.51 -1.84 26.66
N SER A 502 -1.58 -0.89 26.73
CA SER A 502 -1.79 0.47 26.24
C SER A 502 -0.95 0.73 24.99
N ASP A 503 -1.60 1.08 23.88
CA ASP A 503 -0.93 1.51 22.64
C ASP A 503 0.09 2.62 22.88
N TRP A 504 -0.18 3.51 23.84
CA TRP A 504 0.71 4.64 24.16
C TRP A 504 2.01 4.24 24.87
N LEU A 505 2.00 3.15 25.64
CA LEU A 505 3.21 2.59 26.24
C LEU A 505 4.05 1.89 25.17
N ASP A 506 3.40 1.10 24.31
CA ASP A 506 4.04 0.44 23.17
C ASP A 506 4.64 1.48 22.20
N LEU A 507 3.91 2.56 21.90
CA LEU A 507 4.40 3.65 21.06
C LEU A 507 5.64 4.31 21.66
N ASN A 508 5.66 4.57 22.96
CA ASN A 508 6.85 5.10 23.63
C ASN A 508 8.05 4.15 23.47
N ASP A 509 7.84 2.85 23.68
CA ASP A 509 8.88 1.83 23.55
C ASP A 509 9.40 1.66 22.12
N LEU A 510 8.52 1.75 21.13
CA LEU A 510 8.87 1.72 19.72
C LEU A 510 9.66 2.96 19.32
N CYS A 511 9.19 4.15 19.71
CA CYS A 511 9.88 5.41 19.47
C CYS A 511 11.26 5.44 20.13
N ASN A 512 11.38 4.97 21.38
CA ASN A 512 12.66 4.89 22.09
C ASN A 512 13.67 3.98 21.36
N ARG A 513 13.22 2.79 20.93
CA ARG A 513 14.07 1.87 20.14
C ARG A 513 14.48 2.44 18.79
N ALA A 514 13.60 3.21 18.16
CA ALA A 514 13.82 3.81 16.85
C ALA A 514 14.54 5.17 16.91
N ASN A 515 14.90 5.67 18.10
CA ASN A 515 15.42 7.03 18.32
C ASN A 515 14.52 8.14 17.72
N ILE A 516 13.21 7.98 17.88
CA ILE A 516 12.19 8.94 17.44
C ILE A 516 11.68 9.70 18.67
N GLN A 517 11.70 11.03 18.60
CA GLN A 517 11.11 11.90 19.61
C GLN A 517 9.74 12.39 19.15
N LEU A 518 8.76 12.39 20.07
CA LEU A 518 7.41 12.89 19.80
C LEU A 518 7.11 14.09 20.69
N ARG A 519 6.66 15.20 20.10
CA ARG A 519 6.29 16.43 20.82
C ARG A 519 4.99 17.03 20.29
N TRP A 520 4.25 17.72 21.15
CA TRP A 520 3.10 18.53 20.73
C TRP A 520 3.59 19.88 20.21
N ARG A 521 3.13 20.27 19.02
CA ARG A 521 3.41 21.57 18.42
C ARG A 521 2.16 22.25 17.91
N ASN A 522 2.12 23.57 18.03
CA ASN A 522 1.11 24.41 17.38
C ASN A 522 1.49 24.72 15.92
N ILE A 523 0.61 25.42 15.18
CA ILE A 523 0.85 25.84 13.79
C ILE A 523 2.11 26.71 13.65
N ALA A 524 2.47 27.47 14.69
CA ALA A 524 3.67 28.30 14.72
C ALA A 524 4.95 27.50 15.04
N GLY A 525 4.86 26.18 15.24
CA GLY A 525 5.99 25.31 15.57
C GLY A 525 6.47 25.42 17.01
N GLN A 526 5.71 26.05 17.90
CA GLN A 526 6.04 26.16 19.33
C GLN A 526 5.56 24.92 20.08
N SER A 527 6.35 24.49 21.07
CA SER A 527 6.01 23.37 21.96
C SER A 527 4.77 23.71 22.78
N VAL A 528 3.85 22.73 22.92
CA VAL A 528 2.63 22.87 23.73
C VAL A 528 2.66 21.88 24.90
N GLU A 529 2.26 22.34 26.08
CA GLU A 529 2.13 21.50 27.26
C GLU A 529 0.96 20.51 27.15
N ALA A 530 1.16 19.29 27.64
CA ALA A 530 0.13 18.26 27.59
C ALA A 530 -1.02 18.55 28.58
N ASN A 531 -2.19 18.91 28.05
CA ASN A 531 -3.41 19.17 28.80
C ASN A 531 -4.66 18.69 28.02
N GLU A 532 -5.84 18.78 28.63
CA GLU A 532 -7.09 18.33 28.02
C GLU A 532 -7.50 19.12 26.76
N ASN A 533 -7.06 20.38 26.63
CA ASN A 533 -7.40 21.23 25.48
C ASN A 533 -6.83 20.67 24.17
N ILE A 534 -5.70 19.96 24.23
CA ILE A 534 -5.09 19.29 23.07
C ILE A 534 -6.07 18.34 22.38
N CYS A 535 -7.00 17.71 23.11
CA CYS A 535 -7.93 16.74 22.53
C CYS A 535 -8.75 17.34 21.39
N THR A 536 -9.27 18.56 21.58
CA THR A 536 -10.21 19.19 20.65
C THR A 536 -9.55 20.16 19.68
N ASP A 537 -8.36 20.66 20.00
CA ASP A 537 -7.67 21.67 19.20
C ASP A 537 -7.10 21.08 17.88
N PRO A 538 -7.62 21.47 16.71
CA PRO A 538 -7.11 21.01 15.42
C PRO A 538 -5.79 21.68 15.00
N THR A 539 -5.40 22.77 15.67
CA THR A 539 -4.17 23.52 15.37
C THR A 539 -2.93 22.89 15.99
N ILE A 540 -3.12 21.97 16.94
CA ILE A 540 -2.06 21.23 17.59
C ILE A 540 -1.81 19.92 16.83
N THR A 541 -0.55 19.55 16.63
CA THR A 541 -0.14 18.29 16.01
C THR A 541 0.91 17.58 16.86
N ALA A 542 0.90 16.25 16.84
CA ALA A 542 1.98 15.42 17.34
C ALA A 542 3.06 15.35 16.26
N GLU A 543 4.17 16.04 16.45
CA GLU A 543 5.31 15.98 15.56
C GLU A 543 6.26 14.86 15.96
N ALA A 544 6.81 14.17 14.96
CA ALA A 544 7.83 13.16 15.13
C ALA A 544 9.14 13.62 14.52
N THR A 545 10.22 13.57 15.29
CA THR A 545 11.57 13.95 14.84
C THR A 545 12.56 12.81 15.06
N ILE A 546 13.53 12.71 14.16
CA ILE A 546 14.68 11.81 14.27
C ILE A 546 15.93 12.68 14.41
N THR A 547 16.73 12.42 15.44
CA THR A 547 18.03 13.05 15.61
C THR A 547 19.11 12.13 15.06
N THR A 548 19.84 12.61 14.06
CA THR A 548 21.09 12.02 13.55
C THR A 548 22.24 12.94 13.92
N ASP A 549 23.49 12.44 13.93
CA ASP A 549 24.66 13.00 14.64
C ASP A 549 24.96 14.51 14.49
N ASP A 550 24.31 15.25 13.58
CA ASP A 550 24.28 16.73 13.55
C ASP A 550 22.96 17.36 13.02
N ASN A 551 21.92 16.55 12.74
CA ASN A 551 20.69 17.03 12.08
C ASN A 551 19.42 16.46 12.71
N ILE A 552 18.45 17.34 12.96
CA ILE A 552 17.09 16.97 13.36
C ILE A 552 16.22 16.91 12.10
N GLN A 553 15.80 15.70 11.73
CA GLN A 553 14.87 15.50 10.63
C GLN A 553 13.43 15.42 11.15
N LEU A 554 12.56 16.30 10.66
CA LEU A 554 11.12 16.21 10.88
C LEU A 554 10.52 15.12 9.97
N LEU A 555 9.68 14.26 10.54
CA LEU A 555 9.00 13.20 9.79
C LEU A 555 7.68 13.70 9.22
N ASP A 556 7.59 13.73 7.89
CA ASP A 556 6.33 13.96 7.18
C ASP A 556 5.32 12.84 7.49
N THR A 557 4.13 13.20 7.96
CA THR A 557 3.06 12.27 8.34
C THR A 557 2.59 11.39 7.17
N GLN A 558 2.69 11.87 5.91
CA GLN A 558 2.29 11.09 4.74
C GLN A 558 3.29 9.99 4.40
N ASN A 559 4.58 10.29 4.55
CA ASN A 559 5.67 9.38 4.16
C ASN A 559 6.38 8.71 5.35
N ILE A 560 5.88 8.91 6.58
CA ILE A 560 6.55 8.50 7.82
C ILE A 560 7.00 7.04 7.83
N ARG A 561 6.17 6.09 7.36
CA ARG A 561 6.55 4.67 7.32
C ARG A 561 7.79 4.45 6.48
N ARG A 562 7.88 5.11 5.32
CA ARG A 562 9.05 5.04 4.44
C ARG A 562 10.24 5.69 5.11
N THR A 563 10.09 6.90 5.65
CA THR A 563 11.19 7.62 6.31
C THR A 563 11.79 6.86 7.50
N ILE A 564 10.96 6.18 8.30
CA ILE A 564 11.44 5.33 9.41
C ILE A 564 12.24 4.13 8.88
N ILE A 565 11.76 3.46 7.82
CA ILE A 565 12.48 2.35 7.18
C ILE A 565 13.80 2.85 6.57
N ASP A 566 13.78 4.00 5.91
CA ASP A 566 14.97 4.65 5.34
C ASP A 566 15.99 4.94 6.45
N HIS A 567 15.55 5.44 7.61
CA HIS A 567 16.40 5.66 8.78
C HIS A 567 17.06 4.36 9.29
N PHE A 568 16.31 3.26 9.37
CA PHE A 568 16.90 1.96 9.74
C PHE A 568 17.93 1.47 8.72
N HIS A 569 17.66 1.66 7.41
CA HIS A 569 18.65 1.34 6.38
C HIS A 569 19.92 2.20 6.49
N LEU A 570 19.79 3.48 6.84
CA LEU A 570 20.93 4.39 7.04
C LEU A 570 21.84 3.93 8.19
N ARG A 571 21.26 3.56 9.34
CA ARG A 571 22.06 3.03 10.48
C ARG A 571 22.75 1.71 10.13
N MET A 572 22.06 0.85 9.39
CA MET A 572 22.61 -0.44 8.97
C MET A 572 23.73 -0.28 7.93
N ILE A 573 23.61 0.63 6.97
CA ILE A 573 24.68 0.84 5.98
C ILE A 573 25.94 1.40 6.66
N GLN A 574 25.79 2.30 7.64
CA GLN A 574 26.93 2.78 8.45
C GLN A 574 27.67 1.63 9.13
N HIS A 575 26.94 0.72 9.79
CA HIS A 575 27.54 -0.48 10.38
C HIS A 575 28.19 -1.37 9.33
N TRP A 576 27.50 -1.65 8.21
CA TRP A 576 28.02 -2.52 7.16
C TRP A 576 29.30 -1.97 6.53
N THR A 577 29.36 -0.66 6.24
CA THR A 577 30.57 0.01 5.72
C THR A 577 31.72 0.02 6.73
N GLY A 578 31.42 -0.03 8.04
CA GLY A 578 32.44 -0.15 9.08
C GLY A 578 33.13 -1.53 9.12
N LEU A 579 32.59 -2.56 8.45
CA LEU A 579 33.16 -3.90 8.46
C LEU A 579 34.40 -4.00 7.55
N ARG A 580 35.56 -4.29 8.15
CA ARG A 580 36.88 -4.33 7.47
C ARG A 580 36.96 -5.25 6.24
N LEU A 581 36.26 -6.39 6.26
CA LEU A 581 36.26 -7.37 5.15
C LEU A 581 34.94 -7.33 4.38
N GLN A 582 33.83 -7.62 5.07
CA GLN A 582 32.51 -7.78 4.44
C GLN A 582 31.87 -6.45 3.99
N GLY A 583 32.41 -5.31 4.45
CA GLY A 583 31.96 -3.96 4.08
C GLY A 583 32.71 -3.36 2.89
N GLN A 584 33.82 -3.96 2.44
CA GLN A 584 34.70 -3.36 1.43
C GLN A 584 33.98 -2.97 0.14
N LEU A 585 33.04 -3.81 -0.32
CA LEU A 585 32.24 -3.52 -1.51
C LEU A 585 31.17 -2.45 -1.25
N ALA A 586 30.58 -2.43 -0.05
CA ALA A 586 29.61 -1.40 0.34
C ALA A 586 30.28 -0.01 0.43
N CYS A 587 31.59 0.04 0.66
CA CYS A 587 32.38 1.27 0.73
C CYS A 587 32.80 1.84 -0.63
N LEU A 588 32.55 1.18 -1.77
CA LEU A 588 33.04 1.64 -3.08
C LEU A 588 32.16 2.77 -3.65
N PRO A 589 32.60 4.04 -3.63
CA PRO A 589 31.79 5.17 -4.07
C PRO A 589 31.74 5.28 -5.60
N CYS A 590 32.69 4.64 -6.30
CA CYS A 590 32.93 4.75 -7.73
C CYS A 590 32.21 3.69 -8.57
N ALA A 591 31.60 2.68 -7.95
CA ALA A 591 30.90 1.63 -8.68
C ALA A 591 29.51 2.13 -9.08
N ASP A 592 29.18 2.06 -10.39
CA ASP A 592 27.80 2.26 -10.83
C ASP A 592 26.91 1.18 -10.19
N GLN A 593 26.12 1.61 -9.21
CA GLN A 593 25.26 0.73 -8.43
C GLN A 593 24.18 0.07 -9.30
N ASN A 594 23.74 0.72 -10.39
CA ASN A 594 22.75 0.11 -11.28
C ASN A 594 23.34 -1.08 -12.02
N LEU A 595 24.54 -0.93 -12.59
CA LEU A 595 25.21 -2.00 -13.31
C LEU A 595 25.67 -3.10 -12.35
N SER A 596 26.37 -2.71 -11.28
CA SER A 596 26.98 -3.60 -10.31
C SER A 596 25.94 -4.49 -9.60
N HIS A 597 24.74 -3.95 -9.33
CA HIS A 597 23.67 -4.67 -8.60
C HIS A 597 22.67 -5.39 -9.51
N THR A 598 22.80 -5.29 -10.84
CA THR A 598 21.86 -5.95 -11.77
C THR A 598 21.81 -7.46 -11.55
N VAL A 599 22.95 -8.07 -11.24
CA VAL A 599 23.08 -9.51 -10.91
C VAL A 599 22.20 -9.93 -9.73
N LEU A 600 21.98 -9.06 -8.74
CA LEU A 600 21.19 -9.37 -7.54
C LEU A 600 19.68 -9.42 -7.83
N LYS A 601 19.25 -8.85 -8.96
CA LYS A 601 17.86 -8.76 -9.41
C LYS A 601 17.54 -9.68 -10.58
N ASN A 602 18.55 -10.27 -11.21
CA ASN A 602 18.36 -11.09 -12.40
C ASN A 602 17.93 -12.52 -12.00
N THR A 603 16.64 -12.80 -12.13
CA THR A 603 16.05 -14.11 -11.83
C THR A 603 16.35 -15.18 -12.87
N ALA A 604 16.90 -14.82 -14.03
CA ALA A 604 17.32 -15.76 -15.06
C ALA A 604 18.73 -16.34 -14.82
N LEU A 605 19.46 -15.83 -13.82
CA LEU A 605 20.77 -16.38 -13.46
C LEU A 605 20.62 -17.74 -12.78
N GLN A 606 21.52 -18.65 -13.14
CA GLN A 606 21.68 -19.89 -12.40
C GLN A 606 22.09 -19.61 -10.95
N ASP A 607 21.55 -20.41 -10.03
CA ASP A 607 21.78 -20.22 -8.61
C ASP A 607 23.27 -20.24 -8.23
N ASP A 608 24.09 -21.04 -8.89
CA ASP A 608 25.53 -21.15 -8.57
C ASP A 608 26.27 -19.85 -8.88
N ILE A 609 25.94 -19.19 -9.98
CA ILE A 609 26.46 -17.86 -10.33
C ILE A 609 25.97 -16.85 -9.28
N TYR A 610 24.70 -16.91 -8.91
CA TYR A 610 24.11 -16.01 -7.92
C TYR A 610 24.80 -16.14 -6.55
N ARG A 611 24.95 -17.38 -6.05
CA ARG A 611 25.65 -17.72 -4.80
C ARG A 611 27.11 -17.29 -4.85
N PHE A 612 27.81 -17.60 -5.94
CA PHE A 612 29.19 -17.20 -6.15
C PHE A 612 29.34 -15.68 -6.07
N THR A 613 28.50 -14.92 -6.78
CA THR A 613 28.57 -13.46 -6.78
C THR A 613 28.34 -12.88 -5.39
N ILE A 614 27.33 -13.34 -4.64
CA ILE A 614 27.10 -12.85 -3.27
C ILE A 614 28.30 -13.15 -2.37
N LYS A 615 28.84 -14.37 -2.42
CA LYS A 615 30.01 -14.76 -1.63
C LYS A 615 31.27 -13.98 -2.01
N ALA A 616 31.48 -13.73 -3.30
CA ALA A 616 32.57 -12.90 -3.79
C ALA A 616 32.48 -11.47 -3.25
N ARG A 617 31.28 -10.88 -3.31
CA ARG A 617 30.99 -9.53 -2.82
C ARG A 617 31.21 -9.36 -1.32
N LEU A 618 30.92 -10.39 -0.54
CA LEU A 618 31.11 -10.42 0.91
C LEU A 618 32.53 -10.81 1.34
N GLN A 619 33.45 -11.02 0.39
CA GLN A 619 34.81 -11.51 0.65
C GLN A 619 34.85 -12.85 1.42
N VAL A 620 33.97 -13.81 1.07
CA VAL A 620 33.88 -15.12 1.76
C VAL A 620 34.08 -16.34 0.87
N LEU A 621 34.67 -16.16 -0.31
CA LEU A 621 35.17 -17.29 -1.09
C LEU A 621 36.47 -17.83 -0.47
N PRO A 622 36.73 -19.15 -0.55
CA PRO A 622 37.89 -19.79 0.08
C PRO A 622 39.19 -19.56 -0.71
N THR A 623 39.60 -18.30 -0.89
CA THR A 623 40.92 -17.98 -1.47
C THR A 623 42.01 -18.24 -0.43
N LYS A 624 43.27 -18.42 -0.84
CA LYS A 624 44.37 -18.61 0.11
C LYS A 624 44.47 -17.48 1.14
N SER A 625 44.23 -16.23 0.72
CA SER A 625 44.18 -15.09 1.65
C SER A 625 43.07 -15.23 2.70
N ASN A 626 41.90 -15.74 2.35
CA ASN A 626 40.79 -15.93 3.28
C ASN A 626 40.99 -17.16 4.16
N LEU A 627 41.48 -18.26 3.59
CA LEU A 627 41.81 -19.48 4.33
C LEU A 627 42.90 -19.22 5.39
N ALA A 628 43.92 -18.42 5.06
CA ALA A 628 44.93 -17.99 6.03
C ALA A 628 44.37 -17.11 7.16
N ILE A 629 43.23 -16.44 6.95
CA ILE A 629 42.52 -15.70 8.01
C ILE A 629 41.69 -16.65 8.87
N TRP A 630 40.99 -17.61 8.26
CA TRP A 630 40.11 -18.54 8.98
C TRP A 630 40.88 -19.65 9.71
N PHE A 631 42.02 -20.07 9.15
CA PHE A 631 42.85 -21.18 9.59
C PHE A 631 44.34 -20.81 9.49
N PRO A 632 44.81 -19.85 10.31
CA PRO A 632 46.15 -19.26 10.18
C PRO A 632 47.30 -20.26 10.34
N SER A 633 47.08 -21.35 11.07
CA SER A 633 48.10 -22.39 11.30
C SER A 633 48.25 -23.39 10.14
N ALA A 634 47.30 -23.43 9.20
CA ALA A 634 47.24 -24.44 8.15
C ALA A 634 47.39 -23.88 6.73
N HIS A 635 47.34 -22.55 6.56
CA HIS A 635 47.30 -21.92 5.25
C HIS A 635 48.14 -20.64 5.19
N GLU A 636 48.92 -20.51 4.12
CA GLU A 636 49.59 -19.26 3.75
C GLU A 636 48.69 -18.42 2.81
N PRO A 637 48.77 -17.07 2.86
CA PRO A 637 47.87 -16.19 2.11
C PRO A 637 48.27 -15.99 0.64
N PHE A 638 49.32 -16.66 0.16
CA PHE A 638 49.96 -16.37 -1.12
C PHE A 638 49.43 -17.23 -2.26
N CYS A 639 49.44 -16.67 -3.47
CA CYS A 639 49.08 -17.39 -4.68
C CYS A 639 50.20 -18.39 -5.02
N LEU A 640 49.82 -19.66 -5.17
CA LEU A 640 50.77 -20.74 -5.45
C LEU A 640 51.44 -20.62 -6.83
N GLN A 641 50.85 -19.83 -7.73
CA GLN A 641 51.30 -19.71 -9.12
C GLN A 641 52.21 -18.49 -9.34
N HIS A 642 52.51 -17.71 -8.28
CA HIS A 642 53.42 -16.58 -8.35
C HIS A 642 54.66 -16.82 -7.49
N TYR A 643 55.83 -16.79 -8.13
CA TYR A 643 57.12 -16.80 -7.43
C TYR A 643 57.30 -15.58 -6.50
N SER A 644 56.65 -14.46 -6.81
CA SER A 644 56.74 -13.20 -6.07
C SER A 644 55.86 -13.13 -4.81
N ARG A 645 55.32 -14.25 -4.33
CA ARG A 645 54.47 -14.34 -3.10
C ARG A 645 53.37 -13.27 -3.07
N GLN A 646 52.68 -13.05 -4.19
CA GLN A 646 51.50 -12.17 -4.21
C GLN A 646 50.37 -12.77 -3.38
N ARG A 647 49.62 -11.95 -2.63
CA ARG A 647 48.46 -12.43 -1.87
C ARG A 647 47.32 -12.83 -2.79
N GLU A 648 46.78 -14.03 -2.61
CA GLU A 648 45.65 -14.55 -3.38
C GLU A 648 44.32 -14.06 -2.79
N THR A 649 43.99 -12.80 -3.07
CA THR A 649 42.69 -12.22 -2.72
C THR A 649 41.64 -12.53 -3.79
N ILE A 650 40.36 -12.34 -3.49
CA ILE A 650 39.29 -12.49 -4.51
C ILE A 650 39.50 -11.49 -5.66
N ALA A 651 39.89 -10.26 -5.35
CA ALA A 651 40.21 -9.25 -6.35
C ALA A 651 41.39 -9.69 -7.25
N HIS A 652 42.42 -10.31 -6.67
CA HIS A 652 43.54 -10.87 -7.43
C HIS A 652 43.08 -11.95 -8.42
N ILE A 653 42.22 -12.88 -7.98
CA ILE A 653 41.70 -13.95 -8.85
C ILE A 653 40.81 -13.33 -9.95
N LEU A 654 39.81 -12.53 -9.57
CA LEU A 654 38.79 -12.00 -10.49
C LEU A 654 39.32 -10.97 -11.48
N ASN A 655 40.30 -10.14 -11.11
CA ASN A 655 40.87 -9.11 -11.99
C ASN A 655 41.96 -9.66 -12.94
N GLY A 656 42.09 -10.99 -13.03
CA GLY A 656 42.99 -11.59 -14.00
C GLY A 656 44.39 -11.83 -13.46
N CYS A 657 44.52 -12.71 -12.46
CA CYS A 657 45.80 -13.29 -12.05
C CYS A 657 46.63 -13.67 -13.29
N SER A 658 47.83 -13.11 -13.42
CA SER A 658 48.64 -13.24 -14.64
C SER A 658 48.99 -14.68 -14.99
N ALA A 659 49.10 -15.56 -13.98
CA ALA A 659 49.31 -16.98 -14.17
C ALA A 659 48.16 -17.68 -14.91
N TYR A 660 46.93 -17.16 -14.77
CA TYR A 660 45.73 -17.69 -15.43
C TYR A 660 45.31 -16.89 -16.67
N LYS A 661 46.13 -15.92 -17.11
CA LYS A 661 45.82 -15.05 -18.26
C LYS A 661 45.49 -15.85 -19.53
N GLY A 662 46.23 -16.92 -19.80
CA GLY A 662 45.95 -17.81 -20.93
C GLY A 662 44.56 -18.46 -20.88
N LEU A 663 44.14 -18.92 -19.69
CA LEU A 663 42.80 -19.49 -19.50
C LEU A 663 41.69 -18.43 -19.62
N TYR A 664 41.94 -17.21 -19.13
CA TYR A 664 40.99 -16.11 -19.28
C TYR A 664 40.81 -15.71 -20.75
N ILE A 665 41.89 -15.65 -21.52
CA ILE A 665 41.84 -15.41 -22.97
C ILE A 665 41.06 -16.52 -23.66
N ALA A 666 41.40 -17.80 -23.40
CA ALA A 666 40.69 -18.92 -24.01
C ALA A 666 39.18 -18.92 -23.69
N ARG A 667 38.80 -18.60 -22.45
CA ARG A 667 37.38 -18.47 -22.07
C ARG A 667 36.72 -17.28 -22.75
N HIS A 668 37.39 -16.13 -22.81
CA HIS A 668 36.91 -14.94 -23.51
C HIS A 668 36.64 -15.26 -24.99
N ASP A 669 37.62 -15.85 -25.68
CA ASP A 669 37.53 -16.20 -27.09
C ASP A 669 36.39 -17.17 -27.38
N ARG A 670 36.15 -18.12 -26.46
CA ARG A 670 34.99 -19.01 -26.54
C ARG A 670 33.65 -18.26 -26.44
N ILE A 671 33.53 -17.27 -25.54
CA ILE A 671 32.32 -16.45 -25.43
C ILE A 671 32.13 -15.60 -26.69
N VAL A 672 33.20 -14.97 -27.19
CA VAL A 672 33.19 -14.22 -28.44
C VAL A 672 32.74 -15.11 -29.60
N ALA A 673 33.27 -16.31 -29.71
CA ALA A 673 32.90 -17.27 -30.75
C ALA A 673 31.42 -17.67 -30.69
N LEU A 674 30.89 -17.94 -29.48
CA LEU A 674 29.47 -18.27 -29.28
C LEU A 674 28.56 -17.10 -29.66
N SER A 675 28.86 -15.90 -29.17
CA SER A 675 28.09 -14.69 -29.50
C SER A 675 28.13 -14.38 -30.99
N ALA A 676 29.30 -14.50 -31.62
CA ALA A 676 29.46 -14.27 -33.06
C ALA A 676 28.73 -15.31 -33.90
N LYS A 677 28.68 -16.57 -33.44
CA LYS A 677 27.87 -17.62 -34.06
C LYS A 677 26.38 -17.25 -34.01
N GLU A 678 25.85 -16.95 -32.83
CA GLU A 678 24.43 -16.60 -32.65
C GLU A 678 24.03 -15.36 -33.46
N LEU A 679 24.90 -14.35 -33.54
CA LEU A 679 24.66 -13.16 -34.34
C LEU A 679 24.68 -13.46 -35.85
N ARG A 680 25.60 -14.32 -36.33
CA ARG A 680 25.61 -14.76 -37.74
C ARG A 680 24.36 -15.55 -38.09
N ASP A 681 23.88 -16.38 -37.17
CA ASP A 681 22.70 -17.21 -37.39
C ASP A 681 21.39 -16.39 -37.43
N ASN A 682 21.34 -15.22 -36.76
CA ASN A 682 20.14 -14.39 -36.65
C ASN A 682 20.17 -13.08 -37.46
N VAL A 683 21.30 -12.69 -38.06
CA VAL A 683 21.44 -11.44 -38.82
C VAL A 683 21.97 -11.75 -40.22
N SER A 684 21.15 -11.48 -41.24
CA SER A 684 21.45 -11.84 -42.64
C SER A 684 22.56 -11.03 -43.29
N HIS A 685 22.91 -9.85 -42.76
CA HIS A 685 23.91 -8.97 -43.37
C HIS A 685 24.72 -8.20 -42.32
N THR A 686 25.84 -8.77 -41.84
CA THR A 686 26.95 -7.98 -41.26
C THR A 686 28.22 -8.83 -41.15
N THR A 687 29.36 -8.28 -41.57
CA THR A 687 30.68 -8.87 -41.30
C THR A 687 30.96 -8.74 -39.80
N ILE A 688 31.08 -9.87 -39.10
CA ILE A 688 31.34 -9.90 -37.65
C ILE A 688 32.82 -10.15 -37.41
N HIS A 689 33.55 -9.11 -37.02
CA HIS A 689 34.95 -9.19 -36.62
C HIS A 689 35.05 -9.65 -35.16
N CYS A 690 35.93 -10.60 -34.87
CA CYS A 690 36.15 -11.17 -33.54
C CYS A 690 37.63 -11.10 -33.20
N ASN A 691 37.97 -10.64 -31.99
CA ASN A 691 39.36 -10.56 -31.52
C ASN A 691 40.30 -9.73 -32.42
N GLU A 692 39.73 -8.83 -33.22
CA GLU A 692 40.48 -7.90 -34.07
C GLU A 692 40.42 -6.49 -33.49
N LYS A 693 41.52 -5.74 -33.64
CA LYS A 693 41.50 -4.31 -33.34
C LYS A 693 40.59 -3.61 -34.34
N ILE A 694 39.66 -2.82 -33.82
CA ILE A 694 38.79 -1.98 -34.64
C ILE A 694 39.68 -1.07 -35.49
N LYS A 695 39.61 -1.24 -36.81
CA LYS A 695 40.30 -0.34 -37.72
C LYS A 695 39.36 0.82 -38.08
N THR A 696 39.89 2.03 -38.07
CA THR A 696 39.11 3.26 -38.31
C THR A 696 38.46 3.28 -39.69
N ASP A 697 39.10 2.62 -40.65
CA ASP A 697 38.68 2.37 -42.04
C ASP A 697 37.47 1.43 -42.17
N TRP A 698 37.06 0.72 -41.10
CA TRP A 698 35.84 -0.09 -41.10
C TRP A 698 34.55 0.73 -41.02
N PHE A 699 34.67 2.01 -40.67
CA PHE A 699 33.55 2.93 -40.59
C PHE A 699 33.81 4.10 -41.54
N PRO A 700 33.10 4.21 -42.68
CA PRO A 700 33.22 5.35 -43.58
C PRO A 700 32.52 6.55 -42.96
N LEU A 701 33.17 7.19 -42.00
CA LEU A 701 32.62 8.30 -41.22
C LEU A 701 33.47 9.55 -41.45
N SER A 702 32.80 10.71 -41.54
CA SER A 702 33.51 11.99 -41.59
C SER A 702 34.29 12.23 -40.29
N HIS A 703 35.32 13.08 -40.32
CA HIS A 703 36.16 13.36 -39.15
C HIS A 703 35.35 13.79 -37.91
N GLU A 704 34.26 14.55 -38.11
CA GLU A 704 33.30 14.94 -37.05
C GLU A 704 32.51 13.75 -36.49
N GLN A 705 32.12 12.80 -37.34
CA GLN A 705 31.43 11.60 -36.92
C GLN A 705 32.37 10.64 -36.17
N CYS A 706 33.65 10.56 -36.56
CA CYS A 706 34.69 9.82 -35.84
C CYS A 706 34.97 10.38 -34.44
N VAL A 707 35.01 11.71 -34.29
CA VAL A 707 35.13 12.36 -32.97
C VAL A 707 33.89 12.08 -32.11
N THR A 708 32.69 12.11 -32.70
CA THR A 708 31.43 11.80 -32.01
C THR A 708 31.36 10.33 -31.59
N LEU A 709 31.75 9.40 -32.46
CA LEU A 709 31.82 7.97 -32.15
C LEU A 709 32.92 7.65 -31.14
N GLY A 710 34.07 8.31 -31.20
CA GLY A 710 35.13 8.23 -30.19
C GLY A 710 34.67 8.72 -28.81
N ASN A 711 33.85 9.77 -28.77
CA ASN A 711 33.22 10.25 -27.53
C ASN A 711 32.11 9.29 -27.03
N CYS A 712 31.33 8.68 -27.93
CA CYS A 712 30.41 7.60 -27.58
C CYS A 712 31.15 6.33 -27.10
N TYR A 713 32.32 5.99 -27.66
CA TYR A 713 33.12 4.83 -27.27
C TYR A 713 33.78 5.03 -25.89
N LYS A 714 34.25 6.25 -25.60
CA LYS A 714 34.67 6.66 -24.24
C LYS A 714 33.53 6.60 -23.23
N SER A 715 32.28 6.79 -23.67
CA SER A 715 31.11 6.59 -22.82
C SER A 715 30.76 5.10 -22.64
N LEU A 716 30.94 4.25 -23.66
CA LEU A 716 30.69 2.80 -23.64
C LEU A 716 31.73 2.01 -22.83
N THR A 717 33.01 2.39 -22.87
CA THR A 717 34.07 1.83 -22.01
C THR A 717 33.84 2.14 -20.52
N LYS A 718 33.01 3.14 -20.21
CA LYS A 718 32.48 3.39 -18.86
C LYS A 718 31.36 2.41 -18.46
N TYR A 719 30.68 1.77 -19.42
CA TYR A 719 29.58 0.81 -19.21
C TYR A 719 30.03 -0.66 -19.30
N THR A 720 31.16 -0.96 -19.93
CA THR A 720 31.76 -2.31 -19.96
C THR A 720 33.15 -2.27 -19.32
N GLY A 721 33.19 -2.27 -17.99
CA GLY A 721 34.44 -2.50 -17.26
C GLY A 721 35.01 -3.85 -17.70
N TYR A 722 36.16 -3.83 -18.37
CA TYR A 722 36.87 -4.95 -18.99
C TYR A 722 36.36 -5.42 -20.35
N ILE A 723 36.67 -4.66 -21.41
CA ILE A 723 37.12 -5.22 -22.69
C ILE A 723 38.40 -4.46 -23.07
N CYS A 724 39.42 -5.22 -23.47
CA CYS A 724 40.87 -4.97 -23.49
C CYS A 724 41.44 -3.63 -24.01
N ASN A 725 42.72 -3.42 -23.64
CA ASN A 725 43.76 -2.59 -24.29
C ASN A 725 43.61 -2.43 -25.80
#